data_AF-A0A2N6ADG3-F1
#
_entry.id   AF-A0A2N6ADG3-F1
#
_cell.length_a   1.000
_cell.length_b   1.000
_cell.length_c   1.000
_cell.angle_alpha   90.00
_cell.angle_beta   90.00
_cell.angle_gamma   90.00
#
_symmetry.space_group_name_H-M   'P 1'
#
loop_
_entity.id
_entity.type
_entity.pdbx_description
1 polymer ?
#
loop_
_entity_poly.entity_id
_entity_poly.type
_entity_poly.pdbx_seq_one_letter_code
_entity_poly.pdbx_strand_id
1 'polypeptide(L)'
;MNDETPQYIRIAKIVEENPSVKTFYFESELNSKPGQFVMLWVPEIDQKPFSIAYDNGKTFGLTVFKRGPLTEKLFEMNVGDRVGISGPYGTWFSLKPHTHYIMVAGGYGAAPLGFLAEKLTKEYGVTVDFCIGSRNKDLLLFEERISKIPNTSLHIATDDGSAGHHGYVTDILTDIINKRKENKDLLEKREVIVCTCGPELMEKKVLDICNETDVNCEVSIERYMKCGVGICGQCVVDDIGICMCTDGPVVPKYIANQIKEFGNYHREKSGAKTHLKSPSVASEDNKTTMDTEQLILKLHEINAVKFGEFKLKTGSLSPIYIDLRVTVSYPDVLKSIAQIMWQKISHLNFDIIAGVPYTALPIATAMSLEHNKPMVMRRKEVKDYGTRKAIEGAFTPGQTCLVVEDLITSGSSVFETIDPLKHEGLNVKDVVVLLDREQGGRENISNRGCTAHPIFTMSELLEVLQKHNRISQEMYTEVKNYITNTQVKPLDQTPQPMQTQNPTQPQGLTYGARVGQCSNPTAKKLLSIMEEKKTNLAIAADVTTKKELLEIADKLGSEICVLKTHIDIVEDFDQSLVLELMRLAQTRNFLLFEDRKFADIGNTVKHQYENGIYHISDWADIVNAHTVPGPGIISGLKEVGMQKGRGLLLLAEMSPEGNLATGDYTQKSLKMAEDNKDFVVGFITMKKLLDDPTFINMTPGVKLVSGGDGMGQQYNTPEKVIKDQESDIIIVGRGIYQAADPVAEAKKYREAGWKAYMERL
;
A
#
# COMPACT_ATOMS: atom_id res chain seq x y z
N MET A 1 8.71 30.08 41.01
CA MET A 1 7.72 29.04 41.40
C MET A 1 8.48 27.71 41.52
N ASN A 2 7.96 26.69 42.22
CA ASN A 2 8.55 25.34 42.17
C ASN A 2 8.04 24.64 40.90
N ASP A 3 8.93 24.15 40.06
CA ASP A 3 8.65 23.85 38.64
C ASP A 3 7.70 22.66 38.39
N GLU A 4 7.35 21.87 39.40
CA GLU A 4 6.59 20.63 39.20
C GLU A 4 5.15 20.65 39.74
N THR A 5 4.80 21.57 40.64
CA THR A 5 3.45 21.62 41.24
C THR A 5 2.67 22.84 40.75
N PRO A 6 1.46 22.67 40.18
CA PRO A 6 0.63 23.78 39.77
C PRO A 6 0.35 24.76 40.91
N GLN A 7 0.72 26.03 40.71
CA GLN A 7 0.40 27.11 41.62
C GLN A 7 -0.89 27.79 41.18
N TYR A 8 -1.83 27.95 42.12
CA TYR A 8 -3.06 28.69 41.86
C TYR A 8 -2.77 30.19 41.81
N ILE A 9 -3.00 30.77 40.64
CA ILE A 9 -2.85 32.21 40.41
C ILE A 9 -4.13 32.79 39.85
N ARG A 10 -4.34 34.09 40.07
CA ARG A 10 -5.51 34.81 39.59
C ARG A 10 -5.22 35.47 38.25
N ILE A 11 -6.21 35.45 37.36
CA ILE A 11 -6.18 36.24 36.13
C ILE A 11 -6.22 37.72 36.55
N ALA A 12 -5.16 38.47 36.24
CA ALA A 12 -5.02 39.88 36.60
C ALA A 12 -5.61 40.81 35.52
N LYS A 13 -5.47 40.43 34.24
CA LYS A 13 -6.01 41.18 33.10
C LYS A 13 -6.32 40.24 31.94
N ILE A 14 -7.37 40.53 31.19
CA ILE A 14 -7.72 39.87 29.94
C ILE A 14 -7.74 40.91 28.83
N VAL A 15 -7.10 40.64 27.71
CA VAL A 15 -7.15 41.44 26.49
C VAL A 15 -7.77 40.59 25.40
N GLU A 16 -8.78 41.12 24.73
CA GLU A 16 -9.36 40.50 23.53
C GLU A 16 -8.58 40.97 22.31
N GLU A 17 -7.87 40.05 21.66
CA GLU A 17 -7.08 40.37 20.47
C GLU A 17 -7.96 40.30 19.22
N ASN A 18 -8.79 39.25 19.14
CA ASN A 18 -9.84 39.08 18.15
C ASN A 18 -10.90 38.08 18.67
N PRO A 19 -12.00 37.80 17.94
CA PRO A 19 -13.08 36.92 18.44
C PRO A 19 -12.65 35.50 18.85
N SER A 20 -11.51 35.02 18.35
CA SER A 20 -10.99 33.68 18.63
C SER A 20 -9.73 33.69 19.51
N VAL A 21 -9.20 34.85 19.90
CA VAL A 21 -7.92 34.98 20.62
C VAL A 21 -8.01 35.98 21.76
N LYS A 22 -7.62 35.53 22.96
CA LYS A 22 -7.49 36.38 24.16
C LYS A 22 -6.09 36.23 24.76
N THR A 23 -5.54 37.32 25.28
CA THR A 23 -4.33 37.30 26.09
C THR A 23 -4.68 37.46 27.57
N PHE A 24 -4.26 36.49 28.39
CA PHE A 24 -4.47 36.45 29.82
C PHE A 24 -3.17 36.81 30.54
N TYR A 25 -3.21 37.78 31.44
CA TYR A 25 -2.06 38.22 32.22
C TYR A 25 -2.20 37.81 33.68
N PHE A 26 -1.07 37.52 34.30
CA PHE A 26 -0.97 37.07 35.68
C PHE A 26 0.12 37.85 36.41
N GLU A 27 -0.18 38.34 37.61
CA GLU A 27 0.79 39.00 38.49
C GLU A 27 1.54 37.95 39.31
N SER A 28 2.64 37.43 38.76
CA SER A 28 3.51 36.50 39.44
C SER A 28 4.88 36.46 38.77
N GLU A 29 5.92 36.20 39.56
CA GLU A 29 7.30 36.06 39.07
C GLU A 29 7.49 34.68 38.41
N LEU A 30 7.44 34.63 37.08
CA LEU A 30 7.70 33.42 36.29
C LEU A 30 9.15 33.34 35.81
N ASN A 31 9.77 34.49 35.51
CA ASN A 31 11.17 34.62 35.09
C ASN A 31 11.54 33.75 33.87
N SER A 32 10.63 33.68 32.91
CA SER A 32 10.74 32.86 31.71
C SER A 32 11.64 33.46 30.63
N LYS A 33 12.03 32.61 29.68
CA LYS A 33 12.75 32.97 28.46
C LYS A 33 11.86 32.78 27.22
N PRO A 34 12.01 33.62 26.16
CA PRO A 34 11.21 33.48 24.95
C PRO A 34 11.40 32.11 24.29
N GLY A 35 10.30 31.41 24.01
CA GLY A 35 10.29 30.04 23.51
C GLY A 35 9.85 28.99 24.53
N GLN A 36 9.90 29.32 25.83
CA GLN A 36 9.36 28.47 26.88
C GLN A 36 7.83 28.53 26.96
N PHE A 37 7.25 27.52 27.61
CA PHE A 37 5.82 27.40 27.83
C PHE A 37 5.49 27.10 29.29
N VAL A 38 4.22 27.25 29.67
CA VAL A 38 3.69 26.78 30.96
C VAL A 38 2.59 25.76 30.74
N MET A 39 2.34 24.90 31.72
CA MET A 39 1.15 24.06 31.73
C MET A 39 0.05 24.78 32.51
N LEU A 40 -0.99 25.24 31.81
CA LEU A 40 -2.17 25.85 32.41
C LEU A 40 -3.23 24.78 32.67
N TRP A 41 -3.63 24.69 33.92
CA TRP A 41 -4.69 23.82 34.41
C TRP A 41 -5.93 24.64 34.77
N VAL A 42 -7.06 24.26 34.17
CA VAL A 42 -8.38 24.72 34.61
C VAL A 42 -9.00 23.58 35.43
N PRO A 43 -9.29 23.79 36.73
CA PRO A 43 -9.85 22.75 37.59
C PRO A 43 -11.05 22.05 36.97
N GLU A 44 -11.12 20.72 37.14
CA GLU A 44 -12.17 19.83 36.62
C GLU A 44 -12.26 19.69 35.09
N ILE A 45 -11.49 20.48 34.32
CA ILE A 45 -11.55 20.45 32.86
C ILE A 45 -10.35 19.69 32.26
N ASP A 46 -9.17 20.32 32.22
CA ASP A 46 -7.96 19.72 31.62
C ASP A 46 -6.73 20.56 31.99
N GLN A 47 -5.54 20.11 31.59
CA GLN A 47 -4.31 20.89 31.58
C GLN A 47 -3.71 20.91 30.17
N LYS A 48 -3.21 22.07 29.72
CA LYS A 48 -2.65 22.26 28.38
C LYS A 48 -1.40 23.14 28.40
N PRO A 49 -0.42 22.89 27.50
CA PRO A 49 0.74 23.76 27.32
C PRO A 49 0.32 25.08 26.65
N PHE A 50 0.92 26.19 27.09
CA PHE A 50 0.77 27.49 26.44
C PHE A 50 2.11 28.22 26.42
N SER A 51 2.53 28.66 25.23
CA SER A 51 3.72 29.48 25.06
C SER A 51 3.56 30.82 25.78
N ILE A 52 4.67 31.31 26.32
CA ILE A 52 4.68 32.56 27.08
C ILE A 52 4.81 33.72 26.10
N ALA A 53 3.81 34.60 26.09
CA ALA A 53 3.69 35.72 25.16
C ALA A 53 4.30 37.03 25.68
N TYR A 54 4.59 37.09 26.98
CA TYR A 54 5.15 38.25 27.67
C TYR A 54 5.64 37.82 29.06
N ASP A 55 6.77 38.37 29.50
CA ASP A 55 7.23 38.28 30.89
C ASP A 55 8.18 39.44 31.20
N ASN A 56 7.92 40.18 32.29
CA ASN A 56 8.77 41.28 32.77
C ASN A 56 9.35 41.02 34.17
N GLY A 57 9.29 39.78 34.65
CA GLY A 57 9.73 39.38 35.99
C GLY A 57 8.69 39.60 37.10
N LYS A 58 7.62 40.36 36.85
CA LYS A 58 6.50 40.58 37.79
C LYS A 58 5.15 40.15 37.24
N THR A 59 5.00 40.22 35.93
CA THR A 59 3.78 39.88 35.21
C THR A 59 4.16 39.09 33.98
N PHE A 60 3.45 37.99 33.75
CA PHE A 60 3.56 37.22 32.52
C PHE A 60 2.19 37.12 31.82
N GLY A 61 2.23 36.90 30.51
CA GLY A 61 1.04 36.83 29.66
C GLY A 61 1.03 35.56 28.81
N LEU A 62 -0.16 34.98 28.64
CA LEU A 62 -0.42 33.82 27.79
C LEU A 62 -1.46 34.19 26.75
N THR A 63 -1.13 34.04 25.47
CA THR A 63 -2.09 34.21 24.37
C THR A 63 -2.75 32.87 24.07
N VAL A 64 -4.08 32.85 24.11
CA VAL A 64 -4.90 31.64 24.03
C VAL A 64 -5.84 31.74 22.83
N PHE A 65 -5.75 30.75 21.94
CA PHE A 65 -6.68 30.56 20.84
C PHE A 65 -7.84 29.65 21.28
N LYS A 66 -9.09 30.05 20.99
CA LYS A 66 -10.30 29.31 21.38
C LYS A 66 -10.45 28.04 20.55
N ARG A 67 -10.07 26.91 21.13
CA ARG A 67 -10.15 25.57 20.52
C ARG A 67 -10.30 24.49 21.59
N GLY A 68 -11.53 23.99 21.75
CA GLY A 68 -11.87 22.87 22.61
C GLY A 68 -12.14 23.24 24.07
N PRO A 69 -12.52 22.24 24.91
CA PRO A 69 -13.20 22.50 26.18
C PRO A 69 -12.42 23.39 27.17
N LEU A 70 -11.10 23.22 27.28
CA LEU A 70 -10.28 24.00 28.21
C LEU A 70 -10.23 25.48 27.82
N THR A 71 -10.01 25.78 26.54
CA THR A 71 -9.87 27.16 26.08
C THR A 71 -11.24 27.83 25.95
N GLU A 72 -12.29 27.07 25.61
CA GLU A 72 -13.68 27.54 25.73
C GLU A 72 -13.99 27.97 27.16
N LYS A 73 -13.62 27.15 28.15
CA LYS A 73 -13.79 27.52 29.56
C LYS A 73 -13.00 28.75 29.95
N LEU A 74 -11.74 28.87 29.52
CA LEU A 74 -10.93 30.08 29.74
C LEU A 74 -11.60 31.33 29.17
N PHE A 75 -12.28 31.23 28.03
CA PHE A 75 -12.95 32.37 27.41
C PHE A 75 -14.18 32.87 28.19
N GLU A 76 -14.75 32.03 29.05
CA GLU A 76 -15.84 32.35 29.98
C GLU A 76 -15.33 32.92 31.31
N MET A 77 -14.04 32.77 31.62
CA MET A 77 -13.45 33.23 32.88
C MET A 77 -13.24 34.75 32.86
N ASN A 78 -13.31 35.33 34.06
CA ASN A 78 -13.19 36.76 34.31
C ASN A 78 -11.91 37.08 35.07
N VAL A 79 -11.55 38.36 35.06
CA VAL A 79 -10.49 38.88 35.94
C VAL A 79 -10.82 38.53 37.40
N GLY A 80 -9.83 37.99 38.11
CA GLY A 80 -9.96 37.49 39.47
C GLY A 80 -10.16 35.97 39.59
N ASP A 81 -10.62 35.30 38.54
CA ASP A 81 -10.76 33.84 38.52
C ASP A 81 -9.39 33.14 38.61
N ARG A 82 -9.38 31.90 39.11
CA ARG A 82 -8.16 31.14 39.41
C ARG A 82 -7.90 30.06 38.38
N VAL A 83 -6.65 29.95 37.97
CA VAL A 83 -6.10 28.83 37.18
C VAL A 83 -4.88 28.26 37.90
N GLY A 84 -4.52 27.00 37.63
CA GLY A 84 -3.25 26.44 38.06
C GLY A 84 -2.19 26.62 36.98
N ILE A 85 -0.98 27.06 37.34
CA ILE A 85 0.16 27.20 36.42
C ILE A 85 1.35 26.41 36.95
N SER A 86 1.99 25.62 36.09
CA SER A 86 3.32 25.04 36.36
C SER A 86 4.29 25.30 35.20
N GLY A 87 5.59 25.31 35.49
CA GLY A 87 6.65 25.74 34.57
C GLY A 87 7.37 27.01 35.05
N PRO A 88 8.19 27.65 34.19
CA PRO A 88 8.27 27.44 32.75
C PRO A 88 8.99 26.13 32.37
N TYR A 89 8.56 25.51 31.27
CA TYR A 89 9.14 24.29 30.70
C TYR A 89 9.75 24.55 29.32
N GLY A 90 10.54 23.60 28.89
CA GLY A 90 11.19 23.59 27.58
C GLY A 90 12.36 24.56 27.44
N THR A 91 12.87 24.61 26.21
CA THR A 91 14.00 25.40 25.75
C THR A 91 13.55 26.78 25.24
N TRP A 92 14.52 27.63 24.88
CA TRP A 92 14.30 29.01 24.47
C TRP A 92 15.16 29.37 23.27
N PHE A 93 14.79 30.44 22.57
CA PHE A 93 15.56 31.00 21.46
C PHE A 93 16.88 31.62 21.94
N SER A 94 17.92 31.56 21.12
CA SER A 94 19.22 32.14 21.43
C SER A 94 19.14 33.67 21.52
N LEU A 95 19.67 34.23 22.61
CA LEU A 95 19.75 35.67 22.85
C LEU A 95 21.17 36.17 22.56
N LYS A 96 21.46 36.52 21.30
CA LYS A 96 22.80 36.89 20.84
C LYS A 96 22.91 38.39 20.57
N PRO A 97 23.93 39.09 21.14
CA PRO A 97 24.24 40.46 20.76
C PRO A 97 24.83 40.52 19.35
N HIS A 98 24.75 41.69 18.71
CA HIS A 98 25.32 41.96 17.37
C HIS A 98 24.78 41.06 16.23
N THR A 99 23.67 40.36 16.46
CA THR A 99 22.98 39.53 15.48
C THR A 99 21.80 40.31 14.87
N HIS A 100 21.47 40.01 13.62
CA HIS A 100 20.23 40.44 12.99
C HIS A 100 19.25 39.28 12.96
N TYR A 101 18.04 39.50 13.45
CA TYR A 101 17.02 38.48 13.56
C TYR A 101 15.97 38.65 12.48
N ILE A 102 15.62 37.56 11.80
CA ILE A 102 14.44 37.51 10.93
C ILE A 102 13.44 36.58 11.61
N MET A 103 12.32 37.13 12.07
CA MET A 103 11.29 36.37 12.77
C MET A 103 10.17 36.04 11.79
N VAL A 104 9.83 34.76 11.65
CA VAL A 104 8.76 34.30 10.75
C VAL A 104 7.66 33.66 11.57
N ALA A 105 6.59 34.41 11.78
CA ALA A 105 5.46 34.07 12.62
C ALA A 105 4.22 33.70 11.79
N GLY A 106 3.58 32.57 12.11
CA GLY A 106 2.29 32.19 11.53
C GLY A 106 1.19 32.22 12.58
N GLY A 107 0.14 33.02 12.36
CA GLY A 107 -0.98 33.15 13.28
C GLY A 107 -0.55 33.48 14.71
N TYR A 108 -0.94 32.64 15.68
CA TYR A 108 -0.62 32.85 17.10
C TYR A 108 0.87 32.65 17.44
N GLY A 109 1.69 32.12 16.52
CA GLY A 109 3.15 32.08 16.68
C GLY A 109 3.79 33.48 16.80
N ALA A 110 3.06 34.54 16.45
CA ALA A 110 3.47 35.93 16.67
C ALA A 110 3.59 36.28 18.17
N ALA A 111 2.88 35.60 19.07
CA ALA A 111 2.95 35.84 20.51
C ALA A 111 4.36 35.56 21.11
N PRO A 112 4.91 34.33 21.03
CA PRO A 112 6.24 34.04 21.57
C PRO A 112 7.36 34.77 20.82
N LEU A 113 7.22 34.99 19.51
CA LEU A 113 8.21 35.77 18.76
C LEU A 113 8.15 37.26 19.10
N GLY A 114 6.98 37.81 19.41
CA GLY A 114 6.84 39.18 19.93
C GLY A 114 7.56 39.37 21.27
N PHE A 115 7.45 38.38 22.17
CA PHE A 115 8.24 38.37 23.41
C PHE A 115 9.75 38.33 23.13
N LEU A 116 10.19 37.51 22.17
CA LEU A 116 11.59 37.45 21.75
C LEU A 116 12.07 38.80 21.21
N ALA A 117 11.31 39.43 20.31
CA ALA A 117 11.65 40.73 19.73
C ALA A 117 11.75 41.83 20.79
N GLU A 118 10.79 41.92 21.71
CA GLU A 118 10.82 42.89 22.80
C GLU A 118 12.05 42.72 23.69
N LYS A 119 12.40 41.47 24.03
CA LYS A 119 13.54 41.17 24.90
C LYS A 119 14.86 41.50 24.20
N LEU A 120 15.04 41.02 22.97
CA LEU A 120 16.24 41.22 22.18
C LEU A 120 16.53 42.69 21.89
N THR A 121 15.51 43.46 21.48
CA THR A 121 15.69 44.87 21.12
C THR A 121 15.96 45.76 22.32
N LYS A 122 15.31 45.48 23.47
CA LYS A 122 15.52 46.24 24.71
C LYS A 122 16.84 45.91 25.41
N GLU A 123 17.20 44.63 25.49
CA GLU A 123 18.38 44.20 26.27
C GLU A 123 19.67 44.23 25.43
N TYR A 124 19.60 43.99 24.12
CA TYR A 124 20.78 43.82 23.26
C TYR A 124 20.86 44.82 22.10
N GLY A 125 19.82 45.63 21.87
CA GLY A 125 19.83 46.66 20.82
C GLY A 125 19.95 46.10 19.40
N VAL A 126 19.55 44.84 19.17
CA VAL A 126 19.61 44.19 17.85
C VAL A 126 18.55 44.72 16.89
N THR A 127 18.71 44.42 15.60
CA THR A 127 17.74 44.75 14.54
C THR A 127 16.91 43.52 14.17
N VAL A 128 15.59 43.71 14.01
CA VAL A 128 14.64 42.63 13.74
C VAL A 128 13.83 42.93 12.48
N ASP A 129 13.77 41.98 11.55
CA ASP A 129 12.71 41.91 10.54
C ASP A 129 11.65 40.94 11.03
N PHE A 130 10.46 41.44 11.35
CA PHE A 130 9.36 40.67 11.90
C PHE A 130 8.32 40.41 10.81
N CYS A 131 8.23 39.17 10.35
CA CYS A 131 7.30 38.74 9.30
C CYS A 131 6.11 38.02 9.94
N ILE A 132 4.90 38.53 9.73
CA ILE A 132 3.65 37.93 10.21
C ILE A 132 2.85 37.41 9.01
N GLY A 133 2.51 36.12 9.05
CA GLY A 133 1.61 35.46 8.10
C GLY A 133 0.27 35.13 8.74
N SER A 134 -0.81 35.38 8.01
CA SER A 134 -2.15 34.89 8.37
C SER A 134 -2.98 34.59 7.12
N ARG A 135 -4.10 33.87 7.29
CA ARG A 135 -4.98 33.54 6.14
C ARG A 135 -5.66 34.78 5.56
N ASN A 136 -6.00 35.73 6.42
CA ASN A 136 -6.60 37.02 6.08
C ASN A 136 -6.30 38.04 7.17
N LYS A 137 -6.63 39.31 6.89
CA LYS A 137 -6.37 40.45 7.78
C LYS A 137 -7.06 40.35 9.14
N ASP A 138 -8.25 39.75 9.22
CA ASP A 138 -9.04 39.70 10.47
C ASP A 138 -8.44 38.70 11.48
N LEU A 139 -7.54 37.83 11.00
CA LEU A 139 -6.80 36.86 11.79
C LEU A 139 -5.36 37.31 12.08
N LEU A 140 -4.93 38.50 11.66
CA LEU A 140 -3.64 39.05 12.05
C LEU A 140 -3.64 39.36 13.55
N LEU A 141 -2.48 39.17 14.17
CA LEU A 141 -2.29 39.36 15.61
C LEU A 141 -1.10 40.27 15.85
N PHE A 142 -1.25 41.17 16.84
CA PHE A 142 -0.16 41.98 17.41
C PHE A 142 0.51 43.00 16.48
N GLU A 143 -0.09 43.40 15.36
CA GLU A 143 0.50 44.39 14.44
C GLU A 143 0.92 45.68 15.15
N GLU A 144 0.00 46.27 15.93
CA GLU A 144 0.28 47.49 16.69
C GLU A 144 1.37 47.29 17.75
N ARG A 145 1.34 46.14 18.45
CA ARG A 145 2.35 45.78 19.48
C ARG A 145 3.73 45.69 18.84
N ILE A 146 3.84 44.98 17.72
CA ILE A 146 5.10 44.71 17.03
C ILE A 146 5.65 45.97 16.37
N SER A 147 4.80 46.81 15.78
CA SER A 147 5.21 48.09 15.18
C SER A 147 5.83 49.08 16.17
N LYS A 148 5.55 48.92 17.47
CA LYS A 148 6.08 49.76 18.55
C LYS A 148 7.38 49.24 19.13
N ILE A 149 7.85 48.06 18.72
CA ILE A 149 9.12 47.51 19.20
C ILE A 149 10.28 48.29 18.55
N PRO A 150 11.25 48.81 19.32
CA PRO A 150 12.40 49.50 18.77
C PRO A 150 13.19 48.63 17.78
N ASN A 151 13.82 49.24 16.78
CA ASN A 151 14.68 48.56 15.81
C ASN A 151 14.03 47.35 15.09
N THR A 152 12.69 47.39 14.93
CA THR A 152 11.91 46.31 14.31
C THR A 152 11.20 46.82 13.05
N SER A 153 11.39 46.11 11.94
CA SER A 153 10.65 46.29 10.69
C SER A 153 9.55 45.26 10.61
N LEU A 154 8.29 45.69 10.54
CA LEU A 154 7.14 44.81 10.41
C LEU A 154 6.83 44.53 8.93
N HIS A 155 6.74 43.25 8.59
CA HIS A 155 6.32 42.74 7.28
C HIS A 155 5.09 41.86 7.44
N ILE A 156 4.08 42.05 6.60
CA ILE A 156 2.80 41.35 6.69
C ILE A 156 2.57 40.60 5.39
N ALA A 157 2.14 39.34 5.49
CA ALA A 157 1.63 38.54 4.38
C ALA A 157 0.25 37.98 4.73
N THR A 158 -0.67 38.01 3.77
CA THR A 158 -1.95 37.32 3.86
C THR A 158 -2.17 36.41 2.66
N ASP A 159 -2.65 35.19 2.93
CA ASP A 159 -2.88 34.18 1.88
C ASP A 159 -3.88 34.71 0.82
N ASP A 160 -4.86 35.52 1.22
CA ASP A 160 -5.88 36.14 0.36
C ASP A 160 -5.54 37.56 -0.14
N GLY A 161 -4.39 38.10 0.25
CA GLY A 161 -3.96 39.46 -0.11
C GLY A 161 -4.73 40.60 0.56
N SER A 162 -5.55 40.30 1.57
CA SER A 162 -6.34 41.31 2.29
C SER A 162 -5.50 42.31 3.11
N ALA A 163 -4.24 42.00 3.41
CA ALA A 163 -3.25 42.91 3.99
C ALA A 163 -1.80 42.52 3.61
N GLY A 164 -0.95 43.53 3.36
CA GLY A 164 0.46 43.33 3.07
C GLY A 164 0.72 42.61 1.74
N HIS A 165 1.66 41.67 1.74
CA HIS A 165 1.97 40.82 0.60
C HIS A 165 0.87 39.77 0.38
N HIS A 166 0.39 39.63 -0.87
CA HIS A 166 -0.51 38.55 -1.26
C HIS A 166 0.30 37.28 -1.51
N GLY A 167 0.16 36.30 -0.63
CA GLY A 167 0.96 35.07 -0.65
C GLY A 167 1.40 34.65 0.75
N TYR A 168 2.42 33.80 0.81
CA TYR A 168 2.88 33.24 2.07
C TYR A 168 3.95 34.12 2.72
N VAL A 169 4.01 34.12 4.05
CA VAL A 169 5.07 34.82 4.80
C VAL A 169 6.49 34.30 4.47
N THR A 170 6.60 33.07 3.96
CA THR A 170 7.86 32.49 3.48
C THR A 170 8.38 33.15 2.20
N ASP A 171 7.50 33.80 1.44
CA ASP A 171 7.89 34.55 0.24
C ASP A 171 8.63 35.83 0.65
N ILE A 172 8.13 36.51 1.69
CA ILE A 172 8.82 37.65 2.32
C ILE A 172 10.19 37.25 2.88
N LEU A 173 10.29 36.10 3.56
CA LEU A 173 11.58 35.59 4.05
C LEU A 173 12.57 35.44 2.90
N THR A 174 12.13 34.85 1.79
CA THR A 174 12.96 34.63 0.59
C THR A 174 13.45 35.96 0.03
N ASP A 175 12.58 36.95 -0.08
CA ASP A 175 12.91 38.30 -0.55
C ASP A 175 13.94 39.00 0.35
N ILE A 176 13.79 38.91 1.68
CA ILE A 176 14.73 39.51 2.64
C ILE A 176 16.11 38.87 2.48
N ILE A 177 16.18 37.54 2.40
CA ILE A 177 17.45 36.82 2.24
C ILE A 177 18.10 37.16 0.89
N ASN A 178 17.34 37.22 -0.20
CA ASN A 178 17.86 37.53 -1.53
C ASN A 178 18.40 38.97 -1.61
N LYS A 179 17.64 39.97 -1.13
CA LYS A 179 18.10 41.36 -1.06
C LYS A 179 19.38 41.52 -0.25
N ARG A 180 19.53 40.71 0.81
CA ARG A 180 20.77 40.68 1.60
C ARG A 180 21.95 40.12 0.80
N LYS A 181 21.75 39.04 0.05
CA LYS A 181 22.80 38.43 -0.79
C LYS A 181 23.30 39.38 -1.88
N GLU A 182 22.43 40.22 -2.42
CA GLU A 182 22.78 41.21 -3.43
C GLU A 182 23.56 42.41 -2.85
N ASN A 183 23.44 42.66 -1.55
CA ASN A 183 24.06 43.79 -0.88
C ASN A 183 25.28 43.38 -0.04
N LYS A 184 26.48 43.51 -0.64
CA LYS A 184 27.77 43.16 0.01
C LYS A 184 27.98 43.85 1.36
N ASP A 185 27.48 45.07 1.55
CA ASP A 185 27.58 45.79 2.83
C ASP A 185 26.76 45.14 3.95
N LEU A 186 25.67 44.43 3.62
CA LEU A 186 24.84 43.71 4.59
C LEU A 186 25.41 42.34 4.92
N LEU A 187 26.10 41.68 3.98
CA LEU A 187 26.72 40.36 4.16
C LEU A 187 27.84 40.35 5.20
N GLU A 188 28.67 41.38 5.27
CA GLU A 188 29.90 41.38 6.09
C GLU A 188 29.71 41.88 7.54
N LYS A 189 28.58 42.51 7.88
CA LYS A 189 28.47 43.32 9.12
C LYS A 189 27.86 42.62 10.33
N ARG A 190 27.00 41.59 10.18
CA ARG A 190 26.26 40.97 11.30
C ARG A 190 25.90 39.50 11.02
N GLU A 191 25.96 38.66 12.06
CA GLU A 191 25.38 37.31 12.04
C GLU A 191 23.86 37.42 11.77
N VAL A 192 23.30 36.48 11.01
CA VAL A 192 21.84 36.40 10.79
C VAL A 192 21.32 35.10 11.37
N ILE A 193 20.19 35.18 12.05
CA ILE A 193 19.44 34.01 12.50
C ILE A 193 17.96 34.18 12.19
N VAL A 194 17.35 33.13 11.65
CA VAL A 194 15.91 33.06 11.41
C VAL A 194 15.26 32.36 12.59
N CYS A 195 14.27 32.98 13.22
CA CYS A 195 13.48 32.36 14.29
C CYS A 195 12.05 32.16 13.78
N THR A 196 11.53 30.93 13.86
CA THR A 196 10.17 30.65 13.37
C THR A 196 9.30 29.96 14.42
N CYS A 197 8.04 30.36 14.43
CA CYS A 197 6.99 29.80 15.28
C CYS A 197 5.65 29.91 14.54
N GLY A 198 4.94 28.80 14.36
CA GLY A 198 3.63 28.80 13.72
C GLY A 198 3.22 27.42 13.18
N PRO A 199 2.39 27.37 12.14
CA PRO A 199 1.99 26.10 11.53
C PRO A 199 3.21 25.29 11.05
N GLU A 200 3.25 24.00 11.37
CA GLU A 200 4.41 23.13 11.10
C GLU A 200 4.87 23.14 9.62
N LEU A 201 3.94 23.23 8.67
CA LEU A 201 4.29 23.30 7.24
C LEU A 201 4.98 24.62 6.86
N MET A 202 4.59 25.73 7.50
CA MET A 202 5.27 27.02 7.34
C MET A 202 6.68 26.94 7.92
N GLU A 203 6.82 26.42 9.14
CA GLU A 203 8.12 26.26 9.79
C GLU A 203 9.05 25.32 9.01
N LYS A 204 8.51 24.23 8.46
CA LYS A 204 9.26 23.32 7.57
C LYS A 204 9.75 24.04 6.33
N LYS A 205 8.91 24.87 5.71
CA LYS A 205 9.31 25.67 4.55
C LYS A 205 10.37 26.72 4.90
N VAL A 206 10.30 27.33 6.08
CA VAL A 206 11.37 28.20 6.60
C VAL A 206 12.68 27.43 6.77
N LEU A 207 12.64 26.24 7.39
CA LEU A 207 13.81 25.38 7.53
C LEU A 207 14.44 25.03 6.18
N ASP A 208 13.62 24.71 5.17
CA ASP A 208 14.07 24.41 3.82
C ASP A 208 14.73 25.62 3.14
N ILE A 209 14.12 26.81 3.23
CA ILE A 209 14.72 28.05 2.73
C ILE A 209 16.07 28.30 3.43
N CYS A 210 16.16 28.11 4.75
CA CYS A 210 17.40 28.27 5.49
C CYS A 210 18.46 27.22 5.10
N ASN A 211 18.07 25.99 4.77
CA ASN A 211 18.96 24.97 4.23
C ASN A 211 19.50 25.36 2.84
N GLU A 212 18.62 25.79 1.93
CA GLU A 212 18.96 26.20 0.57
C GLU A 212 19.85 27.46 0.54
N THR A 213 19.67 28.35 1.50
CA THR A 213 20.37 29.65 1.55
C THR A 213 21.56 29.69 2.50
N ASP A 214 21.83 28.59 3.19
CA ASP A 214 22.85 28.44 4.24
C ASP A 214 22.77 29.50 5.36
N VAL A 215 21.54 29.85 5.75
CA VAL A 215 21.27 30.73 6.90
C VAL A 215 20.94 29.86 8.12
N ASN A 216 21.42 30.25 9.31
CA ASN A 216 21.06 29.57 10.56
C ASN A 216 19.62 29.87 10.95
N CYS A 217 18.94 28.87 11.52
CA CYS A 217 17.60 29.05 12.07
C CYS A 217 17.37 28.30 13.38
N GLU A 218 16.38 28.78 14.12
CA GLU A 218 15.79 28.15 15.30
C GLU A 218 14.28 28.02 15.10
N VAL A 219 13.77 26.81 15.35
CA VAL A 219 12.39 26.42 15.05
C VAL A 219 11.70 26.04 16.36
N SER A 220 10.52 26.60 16.63
CA SER A 220 9.72 26.26 17.80
C SER A 220 8.73 25.13 17.48
N ILE A 221 9.20 23.89 17.53
CA ILE A 221 8.44 22.72 17.12
C ILE A 221 7.41 22.34 18.18
N GLU A 222 6.14 22.30 17.78
CA GLU A 222 5.05 21.82 18.62
C GLU A 222 4.83 20.30 18.43
N ARG A 223 4.64 19.59 19.54
CA ARG A 223 4.18 18.19 19.57
C ARG A 223 3.12 18.04 20.64
N TYR A 224 2.47 16.87 20.74
CA TYR A 224 1.43 16.64 21.75
C TYR A 224 2.03 16.58 23.18
N MET A 225 2.24 17.74 23.80
CA MET A 225 2.82 17.87 25.14
C MET A 225 1.76 17.64 26.22
N LYS A 226 1.67 16.39 26.69
CA LYS A 226 0.69 16.00 27.73
C LYS A 226 1.17 16.30 29.16
N CYS A 227 2.43 16.01 29.46
CA CYS A 227 2.96 16.12 30.83
C CYS A 227 3.85 17.34 31.08
N GLY A 228 4.40 17.98 30.05
CA GLY A 228 5.38 19.08 30.19
C GLY A 228 6.78 18.66 30.68
N VAL A 229 6.93 17.50 31.34
CA VAL A 229 8.16 17.07 32.03
C VAL A 229 8.84 15.83 31.42
N GLY A 230 8.46 15.41 30.21
CA GLY A 230 9.11 14.31 29.48
C GLY A 230 8.72 12.87 29.90
N ILE A 231 8.00 12.66 31.01
CA ILE A 231 7.69 11.31 31.54
C ILE A 231 6.75 10.49 30.62
N CYS A 232 5.80 11.15 29.94
CA CYS A 232 4.76 10.44 29.19
C CYS A 232 5.16 9.97 27.79
N GLY A 233 6.27 10.45 27.24
CA GLY A 233 6.74 10.12 25.89
C GLY A 233 5.90 10.63 24.71
N GLN A 234 4.77 11.31 24.93
CA GLN A 234 3.88 11.75 23.84
C GLN A 234 4.47 12.88 22.98
N CYS A 235 5.39 13.67 23.56
CA CYS A 235 6.07 14.77 22.88
C CYS A 235 7.38 14.32 22.19
N VAL A 236 7.66 13.01 22.16
CA VAL A 236 8.89 12.45 21.58
C VAL A 236 8.84 12.55 20.06
N VAL A 237 9.95 12.97 19.47
CA VAL A 237 10.15 12.97 18.02
C VAL A 237 10.85 11.68 17.57
N ASP A 238 10.42 11.17 16.42
CA ASP A 238 11.00 9.96 15.81
C ASP A 238 12.47 10.17 15.41
N ASP A 239 13.19 9.06 15.18
CA ASP A 239 14.64 8.95 14.90
C ASP A 239 15.59 9.34 16.04
N ILE A 240 15.45 10.54 16.62
CA ILE A 240 16.39 11.05 17.64
C ILE A 240 15.91 10.84 19.08
N GLY A 241 14.63 10.56 19.29
CA GLY A 241 14.09 10.12 20.59
C GLY A 241 14.05 11.18 21.70
N ILE A 242 14.26 12.47 21.37
CA ILE A 242 14.20 13.56 22.34
C ILE A 242 12.75 14.01 22.60
N CYS A 243 12.49 14.54 23.79
CA CYS A 243 11.15 15.01 24.19
C CYS A 243 11.01 16.51 23.90
N MET A 244 10.12 16.93 22.99
CA MET A 244 9.91 18.37 22.69
C MET A 244 9.45 19.21 23.88
N CYS A 245 8.95 18.59 24.93
CA CYS A 245 8.53 19.28 26.14
C CYS A 245 9.70 19.56 27.12
N THR A 246 10.85 18.89 26.98
CA THR A 246 12.04 19.08 27.81
C THR A 246 13.26 19.54 27.00
N ASP A 247 13.49 18.89 25.85
CA ASP A 247 14.61 19.14 24.93
C ASP A 247 14.24 20.12 23.80
N GLY A 248 12.96 20.47 23.71
CA GLY A 248 12.39 21.52 22.85
C GLY A 248 11.54 22.49 23.69
N PRO A 249 10.61 23.27 23.11
CA PRO A 249 10.19 23.23 21.71
C PRO A 249 11.16 23.94 20.76
N VAL A 250 11.98 24.86 21.26
CA VAL A 250 12.93 25.58 20.42
C VAL A 250 14.15 24.71 20.15
N VAL A 251 14.35 24.36 18.89
CA VAL A 251 15.47 23.55 18.43
C VAL A 251 16.29 24.27 17.36
N PRO A 252 17.61 24.11 17.34
CA PRO A 252 18.45 24.66 16.28
C PRO A 252 18.31 23.88 14.97
N LYS A 253 18.65 24.53 13.84
CA LYS A 253 18.63 23.97 12.47
C LYS A 253 19.14 22.53 12.36
N TYR A 254 20.27 22.21 12.99
CA TYR A 254 20.88 20.88 12.88
C TYR A 254 20.07 19.78 13.59
N ILE A 255 19.33 20.11 14.66
CA ILE A 255 18.39 19.18 15.32
C ILE A 255 17.12 19.07 14.48
N ALA A 256 16.57 20.21 14.02
CA ALA A 256 15.37 20.23 13.20
C ALA A 256 15.52 19.36 11.93
N ASN A 257 16.68 19.41 11.27
CA ASN A 257 17.00 18.57 10.10
C ASN A 257 17.10 17.07 10.39
N GLN A 258 17.30 16.65 11.65
CA GLN A 258 17.32 15.24 12.02
C GLN A 258 15.93 14.67 12.30
N ILE A 259 14.92 15.53 12.51
CA ILE A 259 13.54 15.12 12.79
C ILE A 259 12.84 14.83 11.46
N LYS A 260 12.90 13.58 11.00
CA LYS A 260 12.30 13.21 9.69
C LYS A 260 10.79 13.31 9.67
N GLU A 261 10.12 13.24 10.82
CA GLU A 261 8.67 13.44 10.89
C GLU A 261 8.24 14.90 10.70
N PHE A 262 9.16 15.86 10.84
CA PHE A 262 8.87 17.29 10.79
C PHE A 262 8.38 17.71 9.40
N GLY A 263 7.17 18.25 9.34
CA GLY A 263 6.49 18.59 8.09
C GLY A 263 5.81 17.41 7.38
N ASN A 264 5.86 16.19 7.95
CA ASN A 264 5.28 14.99 7.35
C ASN A 264 4.04 14.47 8.10
N TYR A 265 4.09 14.40 9.43
CA TYR A 265 2.96 13.95 10.26
C TYR A 265 3.07 14.45 11.69
N HIS A 266 1.94 14.50 12.38
CA HIS A 266 1.87 14.73 13.83
C HIS A 266 1.27 13.51 14.53
N ARG A 267 1.39 13.45 15.86
CA ARG A 267 0.76 12.43 16.69
C ARG A 267 -0.49 12.97 17.36
N GLU A 268 -1.58 12.21 17.31
CA GLU A 268 -2.80 12.51 18.06
C GLU A 268 -2.64 12.18 19.55
N LYS A 269 -3.65 12.52 20.36
CA LYS A 269 -3.71 12.16 21.79
C LYS A 269 -3.54 10.66 22.06
N SER A 270 -3.91 9.81 21.09
CA SER A 270 -3.76 8.35 21.13
C SER A 270 -2.34 7.86 20.80
N GLY A 271 -1.47 8.75 20.31
CA GLY A 271 -0.17 8.40 19.73
C GLY A 271 -0.24 8.00 18.24
N ALA A 272 -1.44 7.92 17.65
CA ALA A 272 -1.64 7.63 16.23
C ALA A 272 -1.01 8.72 15.35
N LYS A 273 -0.43 8.32 14.22
CA LYS A 273 0.20 9.24 13.26
C LYS A 273 -0.86 9.78 12.29
N THR A 274 -0.94 11.10 12.22
CA THR A 274 -1.82 11.82 11.28
C THR A 274 -0.94 12.67 10.36
N HIS A 275 -0.91 12.29 9.09
CA HIS A 275 -0.08 12.95 8.09
C HIS A 275 -0.55 14.38 7.83
N LEU A 276 0.41 15.30 7.81
CA LEU A 276 0.16 16.68 7.43
C LEU A 276 -0.19 16.66 5.94
N LYS A 277 -1.41 17.08 5.62
CA LYS A 277 -1.78 17.34 4.24
C LYS A 277 -0.89 18.49 3.77
N SER A 278 -0.13 18.31 2.68
CA SER A 278 0.50 19.44 1.97
C SER A 278 -0.53 20.57 1.85
N PRO A 279 -0.14 21.86 1.87
CA PRO A 279 -1.08 22.95 1.71
C PRO A 279 -1.88 22.72 0.43
N SER A 280 -3.09 22.21 0.61
CA SER A 280 -4.13 22.34 -0.38
C SER A 280 -4.47 23.82 -0.27
N VAL A 281 -4.26 24.52 -1.38
CA VAL A 281 -4.73 25.88 -1.61
C VAL A 281 -6.07 26.02 -0.89
N ALA A 282 -6.11 26.95 0.06
CA ALA A 282 -7.32 27.23 0.81
C ALA A 282 -8.47 27.37 -0.17
N SER A 283 -9.59 26.74 0.20
CA SER A 283 -10.85 26.79 -0.51
C SER A 283 -11.26 28.23 -0.80
N GLU A 284 -11.01 28.69 -2.02
CA GLU A 284 -11.90 29.63 -2.68
C GLU A 284 -13.15 28.84 -3.05
N ASP A 285 -14.23 29.07 -2.31
CA ASP A 285 -15.56 28.98 -2.87
C ASP A 285 -15.71 30.09 -3.93
N ASN A 286 -15.00 29.90 -5.04
CA ASN A 286 -15.33 30.52 -6.31
C ASN A 286 -15.00 29.52 -7.41
N LYS A 287 -16.06 29.12 -8.10
CA LYS A 287 -16.09 28.12 -9.16
C LYS A 287 -14.95 28.31 -10.17
N THR A 288 -13.90 27.51 -10.03
CA THR A 288 -13.21 26.96 -11.18
C THR A 288 -13.18 25.45 -10.97
N THR A 289 -14.24 24.78 -11.43
CA THR A 289 -14.21 23.33 -11.58
C THR A 289 -12.99 23.01 -12.43
N MET A 290 -12.06 22.21 -11.88
CA MET A 290 -10.90 21.72 -12.63
C MET A 290 -11.43 21.13 -13.94
N ASP A 291 -11.01 21.69 -15.07
CA ASP A 291 -11.42 21.17 -16.36
C ASP A 291 -10.64 19.90 -16.72
N THR A 292 -11.05 19.21 -17.79
CA THR A 292 -10.40 17.96 -18.20
C THR A 292 -8.91 18.13 -18.51
N GLU A 293 -8.50 19.27 -19.07
CA GLU A 293 -7.11 19.57 -19.44
C GLU A 293 -6.26 19.74 -18.17
N GLN A 294 -6.75 20.51 -17.20
CA GLN A 294 -6.13 20.69 -15.88
C GLN A 294 -6.04 19.37 -15.11
N LEU A 295 -7.08 18.54 -15.17
CA LEU A 295 -7.07 17.22 -14.53
C LEU A 295 -5.98 16.33 -15.12
N ILE A 296 -5.81 16.28 -16.45
CA ILE A 296 -4.74 15.51 -17.10
C ILE A 296 -3.35 15.96 -16.63
N LEU A 297 -3.12 17.27 -16.56
CA LEU A 297 -1.86 17.83 -16.07
C LEU A 297 -1.61 17.43 -14.61
N LYS A 298 -2.65 17.47 -13.77
CA LYS A 298 -2.54 17.11 -12.36
C LYS A 298 -2.30 15.61 -12.17
N LEU A 299 -2.95 14.76 -12.96
CA LEU A 299 -2.71 13.31 -12.98
C LEU A 299 -1.26 12.98 -13.32
N HIS A 300 -0.64 13.72 -14.23
CA HIS A 300 0.78 13.58 -14.51
C HIS A 300 1.66 14.06 -13.34
N GLU A 301 1.37 15.23 -12.77
CA GLU A 301 2.10 15.81 -11.62
C GLU A 301 2.15 14.87 -10.41
N ILE A 302 1.03 14.21 -10.08
CA ILE A 302 0.94 13.26 -8.96
C ILE A 302 1.48 11.87 -9.30
N ASN A 303 2.15 11.71 -10.45
CA ASN A 303 2.66 10.45 -10.96
C ASN A 303 1.58 9.36 -11.16
N ALA A 304 0.32 9.75 -11.44
CA ALA A 304 -0.70 8.81 -11.91
C ALA A 304 -0.47 8.42 -13.37
N VAL A 305 0.18 9.29 -14.16
CA VAL A 305 0.62 9.03 -15.54
C VAL A 305 2.15 9.06 -15.61
N LYS A 306 2.77 7.91 -15.86
CA LYS A 306 4.24 7.74 -15.88
C LYS A 306 4.71 7.33 -17.28
N PHE A 307 5.87 7.82 -17.69
CA PHE A 307 6.52 7.51 -18.97
C PHE A 307 7.87 6.83 -18.73
N GLY A 308 8.25 5.91 -19.62
CA GLY A 308 9.43 5.06 -19.50
C GLY A 308 9.13 3.59 -19.79
N GLU A 309 10.11 2.71 -19.63
CA GLU A 309 9.93 1.29 -19.92
C GLU A 309 9.29 0.53 -18.75
N PHE A 310 7.99 0.25 -18.86
CA PHE A 310 7.25 -0.50 -17.84
C PHE A 310 6.93 -1.91 -18.32
N LYS A 311 7.32 -2.92 -17.55
CA LYS A 311 6.96 -4.31 -17.80
C LYS A 311 5.51 -4.56 -17.35
N LEU A 312 4.63 -4.85 -18.30
CA LEU A 312 3.24 -5.21 -18.02
C LEU A 312 3.11 -6.64 -17.48
N LYS A 313 1.96 -6.97 -16.89
CA LYS A 313 1.64 -8.34 -16.41
C LYS A 313 1.76 -9.40 -17.52
N THR A 314 1.53 -9.00 -18.77
CA THR A 314 1.69 -9.80 -19.98
C THR A 314 3.15 -10.04 -20.39
N GLY A 315 4.11 -9.43 -19.70
CA GLY A 315 5.54 -9.52 -19.99
C GLY A 315 6.03 -8.53 -21.06
N SER A 316 5.12 -7.93 -21.84
CA SER A 316 5.43 -6.88 -22.82
C SER A 316 5.87 -5.59 -22.13
N LEU A 317 6.80 -4.86 -22.75
CA LEU A 317 7.15 -3.50 -22.34
C LEU A 317 6.08 -2.52 -22.83
N SER A 318 5.77 -1.53 -22.00
CA SER A 318 4.91 -0.40 -22.34
C SER A 318 5.66 0.89 -22.05
N PRO A 319 5.66 1.87 -22.97
CA PRO A 319 6.29 3.16 -22.78
C PRO A 319 5.52 4.08 -21.80
N ILE A 320 4.33 3.65 -21.35
CA ILE A 320 3.44 4.40 -20.48
C ILE A 320 2.81 3.50 -19.41
N TYR A 321 2.76 3.98 -18.17
CA TYR A 321 2.08 3.31 -17.06
C TYR A 321 1.10 4.25 -16.37
N ILE A 322 -0.14 3.78 -16.20
CA ILE A 322 -1.22 4.53 -15.57
C ILE A 322 -1.56 3.89 -14.23
N ASP A 323 -1.41 4.64 -13.14
CA ASP A 323 -1.69 4.21 -11.77
C ASP A 323 -2.67 5.16 -11.07
N LEU A 324 -3.95 5.06 -11.44
CA LEU A 324 -5.01 5.92 -10.88
C LEU A 324 -5.32 5.63 -9.42
N ARG A 325 -4.77 4.55 -8.83
CA ARG A 325 -4.91 4.28 -7.38
C ARG A 325 -4.30 5.36 -6.52
N VAL A 326 -3.28 6.06 -7.02
CA VAL A 326 -2.63 7.15 -6.30
C VAL A 326 -3.62 8.30 -6.01
N THR A 327 -4.69 8.45 -6.80
CA THR A 327 -5.66 9.55 -6.67
C THR A 327 -6.37 9.58 -5.31
N VAL A 328 -6.48 8.44 -4.61
CA VAL A 328 -7.06 8.39 -3.26
C VAL A 328 -6.23 9.17 -2.23
N SER A 329 -4.95 9.36 -2.50
CA SER A 329 -4.04 10.17 -1.68
C SER A 329 -4.17 11.68 -1.94
N TYR A 330 -4.93 12.08 -2.98
CA TYR A 330 -5.13 13.47 -3.40
C TYR A 330 -6.64 13.79 -3.47
N PRO A 331 -7.27 14.13 -2.33
CA PRO A 331 -8.73 14.30 -2.25
C PRO A 331 -9.31 15.36 -3.20
N ASP A 332 -8.56 16.41 -3.50
CA ASP A 332 -8.89 17.44 -4.49
C ASP A 332 -8.99 16.86 -5.91
N VAL A 333 -8.03 16.03 -6.29
CA VAL A 333 -8.01 15.32 -7.57
C VAL A 333 -9.15 14.30 -7.64
N LEU A 334 -9.34 13.50 -6.57
CA LEU A 334 -10.43 12.54 -6.50
C LEU A 334 -11.82 13.21 -6.61
N LYS A 335 -12.00 14.34 -5.92
CA LYS A 335 -13.22 15.15 -6.01
C LYS A 335 -13.42 15.67 -7.44
N SER A 336 -12.36 16.18 -8.07
CA SER A 336 -12.42 16.72 -9.44
C SER A 336 -12.77 15.64 -10.47
N ILE A 337 -12.19 14.44 -10.34
CA ILE A 337 -12.53 13.26 -11.14
C ILE A 337 -14.02 12.96 -10.99
N ALA A 338 -14.53 12.85 -9.76
CA ALA A 338 -15.94 12.55 -9.50
C ALA A 338 -16.87 13.61 -10.11
N GLN A 339 -16.54 14.89 -9.99
CA GLN A 339 -17.32 16.00 -10.55
C GLN A 339 -17.35 15.99 -12.07
N ILE A 340 -16.20 15.84 -12.74
CA ILE A 340 -16.13 15.78 -14.20
C ILE A 340 -16.87 14.54 -14.72
N MET A 341 -16.66 13.39 -14.07
CA MET A 341 -17.36 12.16 -14.41
C MET A 341 -18.87 12.33 -14.29
N TRP A 342 -19.34 12.93 -13.19
CA TRP A 342 -20.74 13.21 -12.99
C TRP A 342 -21.32 14.17 -14.03
N GLN A 343 -20.62 15.26 -14.36
CA GLN A 343 -21.06 16.22 -15.38
C GLN A 343 -21.33 15.52 -16.71
N LYS A 344 -20.44 14.60 -17.13
CA LYS A 344 -20.59 13.81 -18.36
C LYS A 344 -21.88 13.00 -18.39
N ILE A 345 -22.28 12.43 -17.25
CA ILE A 345 -23.44 11.51 -17.15
C ILE A 345 -24.69 12.12 -16.52
N SER A 346 -24.67 13.41 -16.18
CA SER A 346 -25.75 14.11 -15.48
C SER A 346 -27.10 14.11 -16.23
N HIS A 347 -27.07 13.87 -17.54
CA HIS A 347 -28.23 13.75 -18.41
C HIS A 347 -28.83 12.33 -18.45
N LEU A 348 -28.16 11.34 -17.87
CA LEU A 348 -28.60 9.94 -17.83
C LEU A 348 -29.50 9.68 -16.62
N ASN A 349 -30.43 8.75 -16.76
CA ASN A 349 -31.32 8.34 -15.68
C ASN A 349 -30.87 7.01 -15.08
N PHE A 350 -30.50 7.03 -13.80
CA PHE A 350 -30.14 5.84 -13.03
C PHE A 350 -30.51 6.02 -11.54
N ASP A 351 -30.81 4.90 -10.91
CA ASP A 351 -31.30 4.83 -9.53
C ASP A 351 -30.15 4.64 -8.53
N ILE A 352 -29.12 3.88 -8.94
CA ILE A 352 -28.02 3.47 -8.08
C ILE A 352 -26.69 3.48 -8.86
N ILE A 353 -25.57 3.59 -8.15
CA ILE A 353 -24.23 3.50 -8.75
C ILE A 353 -23.45 2.29 -8.21
N ALA A 354 -22.55 1.75 -9.02
CA ALA A 354 -21.63 0.69 -8.63
C ALA A 354 -20.21 1.01 -9.10
N GLY A 355 -19.26 1.09 -8.17
CA GLY A 355 -17.84 1.22 -8.51
C GLY A 355 -17.21 -0.14 -8.81
N VAL A 356 -16.44 -0.23 -9.89
CA VAL A 356 -15.56 -1.39 -10.12
C VAL A 356 -14.54 -1.49 -8.96
N PRO A 357 -14.26 -2.69 -8.43
CA PRO A 357 -13.47 -2.84 -7.19
C PRO A 357 -12.08 -2.18 -7.20
N TYR A 358 -11.69 -1.69 -6.01
CA TYR A 358 -10.44 -0.98 -5.67
C TYR A 358 -10.32 0.46 -6.17
N THR A 359 -10.02 0.70 -7.44
CA THR A 359 -9.63 2.03 -7.92
C THR A 359 -10.84 2.92 -8.21
N ALA A 360 -11.87 2.37 -8.84
CA ALA A 360 -13.08 3.13 -9.17
C ALA A 360 -14.06 3.24 -7.99
N LEU A 361 -13.90 2.43 -6.94
CA LEU A 361 -14.77 2.45 -5.76
C LEU A 361 -14.68 3.77 -4.96
N PRO A 362 -13.50 4.36 -4.69
CA PRO A 362 -13.37 5.71 -4.14
C PRO A 362 -14.03 6.78 -5.01
N ILE A 363 -13.90 6.68 -6.34
CA ILE A 363 -14.51 7.62 -7.30
C ILE A 363 -16.04 7.53 -7.19
N ALA A 364 -16.59 6.32 -7.24
CA ALA A 364 -18.02 6.07 -7.06
C ALA A 364 -18.51 6.57 -5.70
N THR A 365 -17.75 6.34 -4.63
CA THR A 365 -18.09 6.83 -3.28
C THR A 365 -18.17 8.35 -3.26
N ALA A 366 -17.23 9.06 -3.88
CA ALA A 366 -17.27 10.52 -3.98
C ALA A 366 -18.50 11.00 -4.76
N MET A 367 -18.80 10.38 -5.91
CA MET A 367 -20.01 10.68 -6.70
C MET A 367 -21.31 10.45 -5.91
N SER A 368 -21.37 9.33 -5.16
CA SER A 368 -22.51 8.98 -4.29
C SER A 368 -22.76 10.05 -3.23
N LEU A 369 -21.70 10.46 -2.52
CA LEU A 369 -21.79 11.42 -1.43
C LEU A 369 -22.16 12.82 -1.93
N GLU A 370 -21.59 13.27 -3.05
CA GLU A 370 -21.81 14.63 -3.56
C GLU A 370 -23.22 14.80 -4.15
N HIS A 371 -23.77 13.75 -4.77
CA HIS A 371 -25.06 13.81 -5.46
C HIS A 371 -26.19 13.04 -4.76
N ASN A 372 -25.94 12.60 -3.53
CA ASN A 372 -26.89 11.84 -2.71
C ASN A 372 -27.50 10.65 -3.49
N LYS A 373 -26.65 9.89 -4.21
CA LYS A 373 -27.06 8.68 -4.93
C LYS A 373 -26.68 7.43 -4.13
N PRO A 374 -27.62 6.48 -3.94
CA PRO A 374 -27.27 5.19 -3.35
C PRO A 374 -26.17 4.49 -4.13
N MET A 375 -25.33 3.73 -3.43
CA MET A 375 -24.25 2.94 -4.01
C MET A 375 -24.34 1.48 -3.56
N VAL A 376 -24.06 0.57 -4.48
CA VAL A 376 -23.74 -0.84 -4.19
C VAL A 376 -22.29 -1.13 -4.55
N MET A 377 -21.70 -2.14 -3.92
CA MET A 377 -20.35 -2.58 -4.25
C MET A 377 -20.33 -4.07 -4.56
N ARG A 378 -19.66 -4.44 -5.65
CA ARG A 378 -19.31 -5.84 -5.89
C ARG A 378 -18.19 -6.23 -4.94
N ARG A 379 -18.35 -7.37 -4.26
CA ARG A 379 -17.23 -8.02 -3.56
C ARG A 379 -16.39 -8.82 -4.54
N LYS A 380 -15.08 -8.66 -4.48
CA LYS A 380 -14.15 -9.44 -5.30
C LYS A 380 -13.96 -10.87 -4.75
N GLU A 381 -14.05 -11.02 -3.43
CA GLU A 381 -13.95 -12.30 -2.72
C GLU A 381 -15.28 -12.58 -2.00
N VAL A 382 -15.97 -13.67 -2.37
CA VAL A 382 -17.19 -14.11 -1.68
C VAL A 382 -16.76 -15.01 -0.52
N LYS A 383 -17.10 -14.64 0.72
CA LYS A 383 -16.79 -15.45 1.92
C LYS A 383 -17.66 -16.72 1.98
N ASP A 384 -17.09 -17.82 2.47
CA ASP A 384 -17.78 -19.11 2.65
C ASP A 384 -18.86 -19.10 3.76
N TYR A 385 -18.86 -18.08 4.62
CA TYR A 385 -19.80 -17.90 5.73
C TYR A 385 -20.46 -16.50 5.70
N GLY A 386 -21.75 -16.44 6.02
CA GLY A 386 -22.59 -15.23 5.94
C GLY A 386 -23.64 -15.29 4.81
N THR A 387 -24.15 -14.13 4.37
CA THR A 387 -25.25 -14.02 3.39
C THR A 387 -24.88 -14.42 1.95
N ARG A 388 -23.61 -14.78 1.67
CA ARG A 388 -23.06 -15.20 0.36
C ARG A 388 -23.35 -14.24 -0.81
N LYS A 389 -23.72 -12.98 -0.54
CA LYS A 389 -24.08 -12.01 -1.58
C LYS A 389 -22.85 -11.54 -2.34
N ALA A 390 -22.92 -11.59 -3.67
CA ALA A 390 -21.88 -11.05 -4.57
C ALA A 390 -21.89 -9.51 -4.58
N ILE A 391 -23.04 -8.90 -4.30
CA ILE A 391 -23.27 -7.45 -4.24
C ILE A 391 -23.63 -7.05 -2.80
N GLU A 392 -22.90 -6.08 -2.26
CA GLU A 392 -23.15 -5.46 -0.96
C GLU A 392 -23.85 -4.11 -1.15
N GLY A 393 -24.76 -3.79 -0.23
CA GLY A 393 -25.60 -2.59 -0.27
C GLY A 393 -27.10 -2.93 -0.42
N ALA A 394 -27.95 -1.91 -0.27
CA ALA A 394 -29.39 -2.05 -0.39
C ALA A 394 -29.83 -1.70 -1.82
N PHE A 395 -30.51 -2.64 -2.48
CA PHE A 395 -31.04 -2.46 -3.83
C PHE A 395 -32.32 -3.29 -4.02
N THR A 396 -33.09 -2.96 -5.06
CA THR A 396 -34.30 -3.68 -5.46
C THR A 396 -34.15 -4.10 -6.93
N PRO A 397 -34.50 -5.35 -7.29
CA PRO A 397 -34.52 -5.78 -8.69
C PRO A 397 -35.33 -4.82 -9.58
N GLY A 398 -34.83 -4.54 -10.77
CA GLY A 398 -35.39 -3.58 -11.73
C GLY A 398 -34.77 -2.18 -11.68
N GLN A 399 -34.04 -1.82 -10.61
CA GLN A 399 -33.31 -0.55 -10.55
C GLN A 399 -32.26 -0.44 -11.66
N THR A 400 -32.11 0.75 -12.22
CA THR A 400 -31.08 1.07 -13.21
C THR A 400 -29.78 1.45 -12.51
N CYS A 401 -28.70 0.75 -12.83
CA CYS A 401 -27.39 0.91 -12.19
C CYS A 401 -26.38 1.51 -13.17
N LEU A 402 -25.74 2.62 -12.77
CA LEU A 402 -24.57 3.18 -13.46
C LEU A 402 -23.30 2.50 -12.93
N VAL A 403 -22.44 2.00 -13.83
CA VAL A 403 -21.12 1.48 -13.43
C VAL A 403 -20.06 2.55 -13.58
N VAL A 404 -19.23 2.73 -12.55
CA VAL A 404 -18.12 3.68 -12.51
C VAL A 404 -16.81 2.91 -12.60
N GLU A 405 -15.96 3.28 -13.57
CA GLU A 405 -14.66 2.68 -13.83
C GLU A 405 -13.56 3.75 -13.92
N ASP A 406 -12.32 3.43 -13.55
CA ASP A 406 -11.20 4.38 -13.65
C ASP A 406 -10.52 4.32 -15.03
N LEU A 407 -10.32 3.12 -15.57
CA LEU A 407 -9.61 2.96 -16.83
C LEU A 407 -10.13 1.76 -17.61
N ILE A 408 -10.31 1.91 -18.93
CA ILE A 408 -10.61 0.80 -19.83
C ILE A 408 -9.47 0.51 -20.79
N THR A 409 -9.12 -0.78 -20.90
CA THR A 409 -8.25 -1.33 -21.96
C THR A 409 -9.04 -2.27 -22.86
N SER A 410 -9.45 -3.42 -22.32
CA SER A 410 -10.28 -4.42 -23.01
C SER A 410 -11.73 -4.43 -22.52
N GLY A 411 -12.02 -3.82 -21.36
CA GLY A 411 -13.34 -3.82 -20.71
C GLY A 411 -13.59 -5.00 -19.76
N SER A 412 -12.64 -5.90 -19.54
CA SER A 412 -12.85 -7.10 -18.71
C SER A 412 -13.27 -6.80 -17.26
N SER A 413 -12.65 -5.82 -16.61
CA SER A 413 -12.97 -5.40 -15.23
C SER A 413 -14.40 -4.88 -15.08
N VAL A 414 -14.87 -4.17 -16.11
CA VAL A 414 -16.25 -3.70 -16.21
C VAL A 414 -17.19 -4.89 -16.30
N PHE A 415 -16.94 -5.88 -17.16
CA PHE A 415 -17.82 -7.06 -17.30
C PHE A 415 -17.91 -7.90 -16.04
N GLU A 416 -16.79 -8.11 -15.34
CA GLU A 416 -16.80 -8.81 -14.06
C GLU A 416 -17.68 -8.10 -13.01
N THR A 417 -17.96 -6.81 -13.18
CA THR A 417 -18.85 -6.03 -12.32
C THR A 417 -20.28 -6.00 -12.84
N ILE A 418 -20.47 -5.85 -14.16
CA ILE A 418 -21.79 -5.83 -14.81
C ILE A 418 -22.52 -7.16 -14.67
N ASP A 419 -21.82 -8.28 -14.88
CA ASP A 419 -22.46 -9.59 -14.95
C ASP A 419 -23.13 -9.98 -13.61
N PRO A 420 -22.47 -9.82 -12.43
CA PRO A 420 -23.13 -10.04 -11.14
C PRO A 420 -24.27 -9.06 -10.84
N LEU A 421 -24.14 -7.78 -11.22
CA LEU A 421 -25.21 -6.79 -11.03
C LEU A 421 -26.46 -7.16 -11.83
N LYS A 422 -26.29 -7.57 -13.10
CA LYS A 422 -27.39 -8.06 -13.94
C LYS A 422 -28.00 -9.35 -13.40
N HIS A 423 -27.19 -10.26 -12.86
CA HIS A 423 -27.66 -11.50 -12.23
C HIS A 423 -28.57 -11.24 -11.02
N GLU A 424 -28.26 -10.23 -10.20
CA GLU A 424 -29.06 -9.79 -9.06
C GLU A 424 -30.29 -8.94 -9.47
N GLY A 425 -30.55 -8.81 -10.77
CA GLY A 425 -31.72 -8.12 -11.32
C GLY A 425 -31.58 -6.62 -11.50
N LEU A 426 -30.36 -6.06 -11.46
CA LEU A 426 -30.12 -4.65 -11.79
C LEU A 426 -29.97 -4.44 -13.30
N ASN A 427 -30.54 -3.34 -13.79
CA ASN A 427 -30.45 -2.95 -15.19
C ASN A 427 -29.21 -2.08 -15.41
N VAL A 428 -28.14 -2.65 -15.95
CA VAL A 428 -26.92 -1.88 -16.30
C VAL A 428 -26.95 -1.53 -17.79
N LYS A 429 -26.97 -0.23 -18.10
CA LYS A 429 -26.96 0.31 -19.47
C LYS A 429 -25.78 1.23 -19.77
N ASP A 430 -25.22 1.86 -18.73
CA ASP A 430 -24.23 2.91 -18.88
C ASP A 430 -23.01 2.65 -17.98
N VAL A 431 -21.83 2.90 -18.54
CA VAL A 431 -20.55 2.80 -17.86
C VAL A 431 -19.83 4.14 -18.04
N VAL A 432 -19.55 4.84 -16.94
CA VAL A 432 -18.72 6.05 -16.98
C VAL A 432 -17.28 5.66 -16.65
N VAL A 433 -16.34 6.11 -17.48
CA VAL A 433 -14.92 5.78 -17.32
C VAL A 433 -14.07 7.05 -17.39
N LEU A 434 -13.07 7.17 -16.50
CA LEU A 434 -12.17 8.32 -16.53
C LEU A 434 -11.30 8.32 -17.80
N LEU A 435 -10.55 7.23 -18.06
CA LEU A 435 -9.63 7.12 -19.19
C LEU A 435 -9.92 5.91 -20.09
N ASP A 436 -10.12 6.16 -21.39
CA ASP A 436 -10.10 5.13 -22.43
C ASP A 436 -8.70 5.00 -23.04
N ARG A 437 -8.10 3.81 -22.97
CA ARG A 437 -6.79 3.54 -23.58
C ARG A 437 -6.82 3.42 -25.10
N GLU A 438 -8.00 3.38 -25.72
CA GLU A 438 -8.20 3.22 -27.16
C GLU A 438 -7.63 1.89 -27.68
N GLN A 439 -7.81 0.82 -26.91
CA GLN A 439 -7.30 -0.52 -27.20
C GLN A 439 -8.43 -1.56 -27.37
N GLY A 440 -9.65 -1.14 -27.71
CA GLY A 440 -10.80 -2.02 -27.99
C GLY A 440 -11.85 -2.13 -26.88
N GLY A 441 -11.62 -1.51 -25.71
CA GLY A 441 -12.51 -1.63 -24.55
C GLY A 441 -13.88 -1.00 -24.76
N ARG A 442 -13.95 0.13 -25.45
CA ARG A 442 -15.21 0.84 -25.73
C ARG A 442 -16.13 0.05 -26.65
N GLU A 443 -15.56 -0.52 -27.72
CA GLU A 443 -16.26 -1.39 -28.67
C GLU A 443 -16.77 -2.64 -27.96
N ASN A 444 -15.95 -3.26 -27.11
CA ASN A 444 -16.35 -4.44 -26.34
C ASN A 444 -17.54 -4.17 -25.40
N ILE A 445 -17.55 -3.01 -24.75
CA ILE A 445 -18.67 -2.61 -23.87
C ILE A 445 -19.94 -2.38 -24.70
N SER A 446 -19.81 -1.73 -25.86
CA SER A 446 -20.91 -1.52 -26.82
C SER A 446 -21.49 -2.84 -27.33
N ASN A 447 -20.66 -3.81 -27.69
CA ASN A 447 -21.09 -5.13 -28.18
C ASN A 447 -21.90 -5.92 -27.15
N ARG A 448 -21.76 -5.61 -25.85
CA ARG A 448 -22.53 -6.21 -24.76
C ARG A 448 -23.76 -5.40 -24.33
N GLY A 449 -24.18 -4.46 -25.17
CA GLY A 449 -25.41 -3.69 -24.99
C GLY A 449 -25.32 -2.63 -23.88
N CYS A 450 -24.11 -2.17 -23.55
CA CYS A 450 -23.89 -1.07 -22.63
C CYS A 450 -23.17 0.09 -23.36
N THR A 451 -23.40 1.33 -22.93
CA THR A 451 -22.72 2.50 -23.49
C THR A 451 -21.57 2.91 -22.58
N ALA A 452 -20.36 3.00 -23.11
CA ALA A 452 -19.20 3.54 -22.39
C ALA A 452 -19.08 5.06 -22.64
N HIS A 453 -18.96 5.81 -21.55
CA HIS A 453 -18.85 7.28 -21.52
C HIS A 453 -17.47 7.69 -20.98
N PRO A 454 -16.42 7.70 -21.83
CA PRO A 454 -15.10 8.17 -21.40
C PRO A 454 -15.08 9.68 -21.21
N ILE A 455 -14.32 10.13 -20.20
CA ILE A 455 -14.03 11.56 -20.00
C ILE A 455 -12.96 12.03 -20.97
N PHE A 456 -11.88 11.27 -21.08
CA PHE A 456 -10.85 11.49 -22.08
C PHE A 456 -10.24 10.16 -22.54
N THR A 457 -9.62 10.22 -23.71
CA THR A 457 -8.90 9.13 -24.37
C THR A 457 -7.40 9.23 -24.12
N MET A 458 -6.66 8.17 -24.45
CA MET A 458 -5.21 8.18 -24.39
C MET A 458 -4.63 9.19 -25.38
N SER A 459 -5.20 9.32 -26.58
CA SER A 459 -4.80 10.33 -27.55
C SER A 459 -4.97 11.75 -27.00
N GLU A 460 -6.13 12.08 -26.42
CA GLU A 460 -6.37 13.39 -25.79
C GLU A 460 -5.41 13.65 -24.61
N LEU A 461 -5.14 12.63 -23.78
CA LEU A 461 -4.17 12.73 -22.70
C LEU A 461 -2.77 13.07 -23.23
N LEU A 462 -2.31 12.39 -24.28
CA LEU A 462 -0.99 12.62 -24.87
C LEU A 462 -0.91 13.99 -25.54
N GLU A 463 -1.96 14.44 -26.23
CA GLU A 463 -2.04 15.75 -26.86
C GLU A 463 -1.95 16.88 -25.83
N VAL A 464 -2.66 16.77 -24.71
CA VAL A 464 -2.58 17.74 -23.61
C VAL A 464 -1.18 17.77 -23.01
N LEU A 465 -0.58 16.62 -22.70
CA LEU A 465 0.75 16.57 -22.11
C LEU A 465 1.82 17.10 -23.07
N GLN A 466 1.67 16.85 -24.37
CA GLN A 466 2.55 17.41 -25.39
C GLN A 466 2.39 18.93 -25.52
N LYS A 467 1.14 19.42 -25.62
CA LYS A 467 0.81 20.85 -25.71
C LYS A 467 1.44 21.66 -24.57
N HIS A 468 1.53 21.07 -23.38
CA HIS A 468 2.11 21.68 -22.17
C HIS A 468 3.59 21.32 -21.92
N ASN A 469 4.28 20.74 -22.92
CA ASN A 469 5.69 20.36 -22.84
C ASN A 469 6.03 19.41 -21.66
N ARG A 470 5.08 18.56 -21.26
CA ARG A 470 5.29 17.52 -20.23
C ARG A 470 5.91 16.24 -20.81
N ILE A 471 5.77 16.03 -22.12
CA ILE A 471 6.40 14.94 -22.86
C ILE A 471 7.04 15.47 -24.16
N SER A 472 8.07 14.78 -24.65
CA SER A 472 8.71 15.09 -25.93
C SER A 472 7.89 14.60 -27.12
N GLN A 473 8.15 15.15 -28.32
CA GLN A 473 7.57 14.66 -29.57
C GLN A 473 7.93 13.18 -29.84
N GLU A 474 9.13 12.76 -29.44
CA GLU A 474 9.57 11.36 -29.54
C GLU A 474 8.71 10.45 -28.66
N MET A 475 8.55 10.80 -27.37
CA MET A 475 7.72 10.05 -26.42
C MET A 475 6.25 9.99 -26.86
N TYR A 476 5.70 11.11 -27.35
CA TYR A 476 4.35 11.14 -27.93
C TYR A 476 4.20 10.11 -29.06
N THR A 477 5.16 10.09 -29.98
CA THR A 477 5.14 9.20 -31.15
C THR A 477 5.31 7.74 -30.74
N GLU A 478 6.20 7.47 -29.78
CA GLU A 478 6.44 6.14 -29.22
C GLU A 478 5.16 5.55 -28.59
N VAL A 479 4.50 6.31 -27.70
CA VAL A 479 3.28 5.85 -27.04
C VAL A 479 2.13 5.68 -28.04
N LYS A 480 1.99 6.58 -29.02
CA LYS A 480 0.96 6.48 -30.07
C LYS A 480 1.13 5.22 -30.94
N ASN A 481 2.36 4.91 -31.32
CA ASN A 481 2.68 3.67 -32.04
C ASN A 481 2.38 2.44 -31.18
N TYR A 482 2.72 2.49 -29.89
CA TYR A 482 2.41 1.40 -28.95
C TYR A 482 0.90 1.11 -28.87
N ILE A 483 0.06 2.13 -28.72
CA ILE A 483 -1.42 1.97 -28.67
C ILE A 483 -1.95 1.33 -29.95
N THR A 484 -1.50 1.83 -31.10
CA THR A 484 -1.91 1.33 -32.42
C THR A 484 -1.53 -0.14 -32.62
N ASN A 485 -0.36 -0.54 -32.13
CA ASN A 485 0.15 -1.91 -32.28
C ASN A 485 -0.38 -2.90 -31.22
N THR A 486 -1.07 -2.41 -30.19
CA THR A 486 -1.52 -3.22 -29.04
C THR A 486 -3.05 -3.25 -28.92
N GLN A 487 -3.75 -3.38 -30.06
CA GLN A 487 -5.22 -3.48 -30.08
C GLN A 487 -5.70 -4.83 -29.55
N VAL A 488 -6.67 -4.81 -28.62
CA VAL A 488 -7.31 -6.02 -28.10
C VAL A 488 -8.43 -6.43 -29.04
N LYS A 489 -8.52 -7.72 -29.39
CA LYS A 489 -9.58 -8.24 -30.27
C LYS A 489 -10.97 -8.10 -29.62
N PRO A 490 -12.05 -7.99 -30.43
CA PRO A 490 -13.42 -7.92 -29.93
C PRO A 490 -13.77 -9.10 -29.02
N LEU A 491 -14.32 -8.81 -27.83
CA LEU A 491 -14.86 -9.80 -26.89
C LEU A 491 -16.26 -10.23 -27.34
N ASP A 492 -16.37 -10.80 -28.55
CA ASP A 492 -17.60 -11.46 -28.98
C ASP A 492 -17.69 -12.84 -28.31
N GLN A 493 -18.43 -12.88 -27.21
CA GLN A 493 -19.50 -13.85 -26.91
C GLN A 493 -20.07 -13.60 -25.50
N THR A 494 -21.38 -13.44 -25.42
CA THR A 494 -22.20 -13.49 -24.20
C THR A 494 -22.00 -14.80 -23.43
N PRO A 495 -22.08 -14.82 -22.09
CA PRO A 495 -22.12 -16.06 -21.33
C PRO A 495 -23.42 -16.80 -21.66
N GLN A 496 -23.35 -17.97 -22.30
CA GLN A 496 -24.49 -18.86 -22.36
C GLN A 496 -24.70 -19.53 -20.99
N PRO A 497 -25.95 -19.82 -20.59
CA PRO A 497 -26.21 -20.69 -19.44
C PRO A 497 -25.50 -22.02 -19.66
N MET A 498 -24.88 -22.57 -18.61
CA MET A 498 -24.37 -23.94 -18.63
C MET A 498 -25.49 -24.90 -19.04
N GLN A 499 -25.53 -25.23 -20.34
CA GLN A 499 -26.13 -26.44 -20.85
C GLN A 499 -25.00 -27.30 -21.38
N THR A 500 -24.91 -28.48 -20.77
CA THR A 500 -24.18 -29.64 -21.23
C THR A 500 -24.36 -29.84 -22.73
N GLN A 501 -23.28 -29.73 -23.51
CA GLN A 501 -23.08 -30.53 -24.73
C GLN A 501 -21.61 -30.50 -25.17
N ASN A 502 -21.16 -31.69 -25.59
CA ASN A 502 -19.77 -32.16 -25.61
C ASN A 502 -18.82 -31.33 -26.50
N PRO A 503 -17.58 -31.07 -26.06
CA PRO A 503 -16.55 -30.55 -26.94
C PRO A 503 -16.07 -31.65 -27.89
N THR A 504 -16.03 -31.35 -29.19
CA THR A 504 -15.15 -32.07 -30.11
C THR A 504 -13.70 -31.83 -29.67
N GLN A 505 -13.06 -32.88 -29.14
CA GLN A 505 -11.74 -32.89 -28.52
C GLN A 505 -10.62 -32.41 -29.47
N PRO A 506 -9.77 -31.45 -29.06
CA PRO A 506 -8.40 -31.40 -29.55
C PRO A 506 -7.67 -32.64 -29.00
N GLN A 507 -7.15 -33.48 -29.88
CA GLN A 507 -6.47 -34.72 -29.53
C GLN A 507 -5.28 -34.45 -28.60
N GLY A 508 -5.28 -35.06 -27.41
CA GLY A 508 -4.23 -34.82 -26.40
C GLY A 508 -2.85 -35.32 -26.85
N LEU A 509 -1.78 -34.66 -26.40
CA LEU A 509 -0.41 -35.15 -26.67
C LEU A 509 -0.08 -36.35 -25.79
N THR A 510 0.59 -37.35 -26.36
CA THR A 510 1.12 -38.47 -25.57
C THR A 510 2.22 -38.00 -24.59
N TYR A 511 2.50 -38.75 -23.53
CA TYR A 511 3.58 -38.40 -22.60
C TYR A 511 4.92 -38.36 -23.35
N GLY A 512 5.15 -39.31 -24.25
CA GLY A 512 6.29 -39.32 -25.16
C GLY A 512 6.38 -38.06 -26.03
N ALA A 513 5.28 -37.58 -26.60
CA ALA A 513 5.27 -36.36 -27.42
C ALA A 513 5.58 -35.08 -26.60
N ARG A 514 5.24 -35.07 -25.30
CA ARG A 514 5.54 -33.96 -24.39
C ARG A 514 7.02 -33.86 -24.02
N VAL A 515 7.79 -34.97 -24.09
CA VAL A 515 9.24 -34.98 -23.76
C VAL A 515 10.01 -33.95 -24.58
N GLY A 516 9.70 -33.81 -25.87
CA GLY A 516 10.38 -32.87 -26.77
C GLY A 516 10.12 -31.39 -26.46
N GLN A 517 9.08 -31.09 -25.67
CA GLN A 517 8.68 -29.72 -25.34
C GLN A 517 9.23 -29.26 -23.98
N CYS A 518 9.58 -30.20 -23.10
CA CYS A 518 10.15 -29.87 -21.80
C CYS A 518 11.61 -29.40 -21.93
N SER A 519 12.05 -28.49 -21.07
CA SER A 519 13.46 -28.09 -20.97
C SER A 519 14.15 -28.79 -19.78
N ASN A 520 13.46 -28.96 -18.66
CA ASN A 520 13.97 -29.56 -17.44
C ASN A 520 14.28 -31.08 -17.61
N PRO A 521 15.48 -31.56 -17.29
CA PRO A 521 15.86 -32.97 -17.40
C PRO A 521 14.99 -33.94 -16.59
N THR A 522 14.57 -33.54 -15.39
CA THR A 522 13.72 -34.37 -14.53
C THR A 522 12.32 -34.53 -15.13
N ALA A 523 11.73 -33.47 -15.69
CA ALA A 523 10.44 -33.55 -16.38
C ALA A 523 10.50 -34.50 -17.59
N LYS A 524 11.57 -34.39 -18.41
CA LYS A 524 11.80 -35.30 -19.54
C LYS A 524 11.88 -36.74 -19.09
N LYS A 525 12.72 -37.02 -18.09
CA LYS A 525 12.93 -38.36 -17.55
C LYS A 525 11.61 -38.95 -17.01
N LEU A 526 10.83 -38.16 -16.29
CA LEU A 526 9.52 -38.59 -15.78
C LEU A 526 8.57 -38.99 -16.91
N LEU A 527 8.39 -38.14 -17.92
CA LEU A 527 7.51 -38.41 -19.04
C LEU A 527 7.96 -39.64 -19.85
N SER A 528 9.27 -39.81 -20.04
CA SER A 528 9.84 -41.02 -20.67
C SER A 528 9.53 -42.28 -19.87
N ILE A 529 9.73 -42.25 -18.54
CA ILE A 529 9.40 -43.38 -17.65
C ILE A 529 7.92 -43.75 -17.76
N MET A 530 7.05 -42.74 -17.75
CA MET A 530 5.59 -42.94 -17.82
C MET A 530 5.18 -43.62 -19.13
N GLU A 531 5.73 -43.16 -20.26
CA GLU A 531 5.47 -43.72 -21.58
C GLU A 531 6.03 -45.16 -21.71
N GLU A 532 7.29 -45.37 -21.34
CA GLU A 532 7.98 -46.67 -21.48
C GLU A 532 7.34 -47.77 -20.62
N LYS A 533 7.04 -47.45 -19.35
CA LYS A 533 6.47 -48.40 -18.40
C LYS A 533 4.95 -48.47 -18.46
N LYS A 534 4.31 -47.59 -19.24
CA LYS A 534 2.85 -47.43 -19.26
C LYS A 534 2.29 -47.30 -17.84
N THR A 535 2.85 -46.34 -17.11
CA THR A 535 2.47 -46.06 -15.72
C THR A 535 2.40 -44.56 -15.47
N ASN A 536 1.30 -44.13 -14.88
CA ASN A 536 1.09 -42.80 -14.34
C ASN A 536 0.73 -42.87 -12.84
N LEU A 537 1.26 -43.89 -12.17
CA LEU A 537 1.07 -44.14 -10.75
C LEU A 537 2.27 -43.67 -9.93
N ALA A 538 2.01 -42.84 -8.94
CA ALA A 538 2.95 -42.49 -7.88
C ALA A 538 2.51 -43.13 -6.55
N ILE A 539 3.48 -43.62 -5.77
CA ILE A 539 3.23 -44.16 -4.43
C ILE A 539 3.66 -43.17 -3.37
N ALA A 540 2.75 -42.84 -2.45
CA ALA A 540 3.05 -42.11 -1.22
C ALA A 540 3.43 -43.08 -0.11
N ALA A 541 4.73 -43.34 0.06
CA ALA A 541 5.23 -44.31 1.04
C ALA A 541 5.40 -43.65 2.42
N ASP A 542 4.29 -43.35 3.08
CA ASP A 542 4.27 -42.75 4.41
C ASP A 542 4.47 -43.84 5.48
N VAL A 543 5.70 -44.31 5.65
CA VAL A 543 6.15 -45.32 6.63
C VAL A 543 7.29 -44.77 7.47
N THR A 544 7.46 -45.26 8.69
CA THR A 544 8.39 -44.68 9.67
C THR A 544 9.71 -45.42 9.80
N THR A 545 9.91 -46.53 9.08
CA THR A 545 11.16 -47.31 9.11
C THR A 545 11.82 -47.42 7.75
N LYS A 546 13.15 -47.36 7.73
CA LYS A 546 14.00 -47.57 6.56
C LYS A 546 13.69 -48.89 5.87
N LYS A 547 13.50 -49.97 6.65
CA LYS A 547 13.20 -51.30 6.12
C LYS A 547 11.91 -51.31 5.31
N GLU A 548 10.82 -50.78 5.86
CA GLU A 548 9.53 -50.74 5.17
C GLU A 548 9.60 -49.89 3.91
N LEU A 549 10.27 -48.73 3.97
CA LEU A 549 10.41 -47.84 2.83
C LEU A 549 11.17 -48.51 1.67
N LEU A 550 12.27 -49.20 1.97
CA LEU A 550 13.04 -49.97 0.97
C LEU A 550 12.26 -51.16 0.42
N GLU A 551 11.51 -51.88 1.25
CA GLU A 551 10.67 -52.98 0.79
C GLU A 551 9.57 -52.51 -0.16
N ILE A 552 8.93 -51.37 0.12
CA ILE A 552 7.92 -50.76 -0.76
C ILE A 552 8.58 -50.36 -2.08
N ALA A 553 9.73 -49.68 -2.03
CA ALA A 553 10.47 -49.24 -3.22
C ALA A 553 10.88 -50.41 -4.13
N ASP A 554 11.36 -51.52 -3.56
CA ASP A 554 11.77 -52.69 -4.33
C ASP A 554 10.59 -53.47 -4.90
N LYS A 555 9.55 -53.72 -4.09
CA LYS A 555 8.36 -54.49 -4.50
C LYS A 555 7.53 -53.75 -5.54
N LEU A 556 7.30 -52.44 -5.34
CA LEU A 556 6.39 -51.65 -6.18
C LEU A 556 7.10 -50.87 -7.28
N GLY A 557 8.43 -50.76 -7.24
CA GLY A 557 9.20 -49.92 -8.15
C GLY A 557 8.91 -50.17 -9.63
N SER A 558 8.66 -51.42 -10.03
CA SER A 558 8.35 -51.76 -11.43
C SER A 558 6.98 -51.27 -11.90
N GLU A 559 6.04 -50.97 -10.99
CA GLU A 559 4.68 -50.56 -11.32
C GLU A 559 4.48 -49.03 -11.33
N ILE A 560 5.47 -48.25 -10.87
CA ILE A 560 5.30 -46.82 -10.56
C ILE A 560 6.21 -45.93 -11.40
N CYS A 561 5.81 -44.68 -11.62
CA CYS A 561 6.69 -43.64 -12.21
C CYS A 561 7.41 -42.81 -11.14
N VAL A 562 6.82 -42.68 -9.95
CA VAL A 562 7.35 -41.88 -8.84
C VAL A 562 7.15 -42.60 -7.52
N LEU A 563 8.19 -42.63 -6.69
CA LEU A 563 8.09 -42.96 -5.27
C LEU A 563 8.20 -41.66 -4.47
N LYS A 564 7.13 -41.32 -3.76
CA LYS A 564 7.05 -40.15 -2.91
C LYS A 564 7.37 -40.52 -1.46
N THR A 565 8.29 -39.78 -0.84
CA THR A 565 8.76 -39.98 0.54
C THR A 565 8.34 -38.82 1.44
N HIS A 566 8.33 -39.08 2.75
CA HIS A 566 8.45 -38.08 3.81
C HIS A 566 9.66 -38.51 4.65
N ILE A 567 10.85 -38.02 4.31
CA ILE A 567 12.08 -38.54 4.94
C ILE A 567 12.17 -38.15 6.42
N ASP A 568 11.48 -37.09 6.81
CA ASP A 568 11.43 -36.53 8.16
C ASP A 568 10.64 -37.37 9.17
N ILE A 569 9.84 -38.34 8.71
CA ILE A 569 9.13 -39.29 9.59
C ILE A 569 9.83 -40.64 9.73
N VAL A 570 10.99 -40.85 9.07
CA VAL A 570 11.76 -42.10 9.17
C VAL A 570 12.66 -42.06 10.40
N GLU A 571 12.37 -42.91 11.38
CA GLU A 571 13.01 -42.89 12.71
C GLU A 571 14.47 -43.35 12.69
N ASP A 572 14.79 -44.33 11.83
CA ASP A 572 16.11 -44.94 11.68
C ASP A 572 16.86 -44.44 10.43
N PHE A 573 16.68 -43.15 10.09
CA PHE A 573 17.34 -42.52 8.95
C PHE A 573 18.88 -42.57 9.09
N ASP A 574 19.53 -43.04 8.03
CA ASP A 574 20.95 -42.87 7.78
C ASP A 574 21.20 -42.70 6.27
N GLN A 575 22.41 -42.30 5.88
CA GLN A 575 22.72 -42.07 4.46
C GLN A 575 22.68 -43.34 3.59
N SER A 576 22.76 -44.53 4.19
CA SER A 576 22.65 -45.76 3.40
C SER A 576 21.22 -46.06 2.95
N LEU A 577 20.19 -45.53 3.64
CA LEU A 577 18.81 -45.53 3.13
C LEU A 577 18.73 -44.80 1.78
N VAL A 578 19.29 -43.59 1.72
CA VAL A 578 19.27 -42.75 0.51
C VAL A 578 19.99 -43.42 -0.65
N LEU A 579 21.19 -43.97 -0.41
CA LEU A 579 21.96 -44.68 -1.42
C LEU A 579 21.18 -45.88 -2.00
N GLU A 580 20.50 -46.64 -1.14
CA GLU A 580 19.73 -47.80 -1.56
C GLU A 580 18.44 -47.41 -2.30
N LEU A 581 17.76 -46.33 -1.87
CA LEU A 581 16.63 -45.76 -2.61
C LEU A 581 17.05 -45.30 -4.01
N MET A 582 18.17 -44.60 -4.14
CA MET A 582 18.71 -44.19 -5.45
C MET A 582 19.03 -45.42 -6.33
N ARG A 583 19.63 -46.46 -5.75
CA ARG A 583 19.91 -47.73 -6.45
C ARG A 583 18.64 -48.39 -6.96
N LEU A 584 17.59 -48.45 -6.13
CA LEU A 584 16.30 -49.03 -6.50
C LEU A 584 15.58 -48.18 -7.55
N ALA A 585 15.59 -46.85 -7.42
CA ALA A 585 15.02 -45.92 -8.39
C ALA A 585 15.65 -46.09 -9.78
N GLN A 586 16.98 -46.24 -9.83
CA GLN A 586 17.70 -46.52 -11.07
C GLN A 586 17.39 -47.92 -11.63
N THR A 587 17.39 -48.95 -10.78
CA THR A 587 17.21 -50.35 -11.21
C THR A 587 15.77 -50.63 -11.67
N ARG A 588 14.78 -50.03 -11.01
CA ARG A 588 13.35 -50.22 -11.27
C ARG A 588 12.75 -49.11 -12.15
N ASN A 589 13.58 -48.13 -12.55
CA ASN A 589 13.23 -47.01 -13.40
C ASN A 589 12.01 -46.20 -12.90
N PHE A 590 12.17 -45.50 -11.77
CA PHE A 590 11.21 -44.52 -11.24
C PHE A 590 11.96 -43.32 -10.66
N LEU A 591 11.26 -42.21 -10.39
CA LEU A 591 11.84 -41.02 -9.76
C LEU A 591 11.55 -40.94 -8.26
N LEU A 592 12.46 -40.33 -7.52
CA LEU A 592 12.28 -40.03 -6.09
C LEU A 592 11.70 -38.62 -5.92
N PHE A 593 10.58 -38.52 -5.19
CA PHE A 593 9.93 -37.26 -4.86
C PHE A 593 9.87 -37.09 -3.34
N GLU A 594 10.64 -36.15 -2.79
CA GLU A 594 10.53 -35.80 -1.37
C GLU A 594 9.42 -34.76 -1.15
N ASP A 595 8.37 -35.17 -0.44
CA ASP A 595 7.16 -34.38 -0.18
C ASP A 595 7.32 -33.43 1.00
N ARG A 596 8.42 -32.67 0.99
CA ARG A 596 8.84 -31.82 2.11
C ARG A 596 7.93 -30.62 2.35
N LYS A 597 7.20 -30.17 1.31
CA LYS A 597 6.34 -28.98 1.28
C LYS A 597 7.05 -27.75 1.83
N PHE A 598 8.17 -27.36 1.21
CA PHE A 598 8.92 -26.15 1.60
C PHE A 598 7.99 -24.93 1.67
N ALA A 599 8.08 -24.13 2.72
CA ALA A 599 7.14 -23.02 2.97
C ALA A 599 7.79 -21.86 3.76
N ASP A 600 9.08 -21.62 3.56
CA ASP A 600 9.85 -20.58 4.23
C ASP A 600 10.43 -19.59 3.20
N ILE A 601 11.10 -18.52 3.67
CA ILE A 601 11.80 -17.57 2.81
C ILE A 601 12.95 -18.25 2.04
N GLY A 602 13.30 -17.70 0.88
CA GLY A 602 14.27 -18.27 -0.06
C GLY A 602 15.59 -18.72 0.56
N ASN A 603 16.20 -17.87 1.42
CA ASN A 603 17.47 -18.19 2.05
C ASN A 603 17.38 -19.41 2.99
N THR A 604 16.27 -19.55 3.72
CA THR A 604 16.08 -20.67 4.65
C THR A 604 15.84 -21.97 3.90
N VAL A 605 14.95 -21.97 2.90
CA VAL A 605 14.64 -23.19 2.13
C VAL A 605 15.83 -23.70 1.33
N LYS A 606 16.73 -22.81 0.88
CA LYS A 606 18.02 -23.19 0.28
C LYS A 606 18.81 -24.09 1.22
N HIS A 607 18.98 -23.66 2.48
CA HIS A 607 19.71 -24.43 3.47
C HIS A 607 18.98 -25.72 3.86
N GLN A 608 17.66 -25.69 4.02
CA GLN A 608 16.86 -26.88 4.32
C GLN A 608 16.94 -27.94 3.20
N TYR A 609 17.09 -27.51 1.95
CA TYR A 609 17.16 -28.39 0.78
C TYR A 609 18.57 -28.96 0.54
N GLU A 610 19.61 -28.16 0.77
CA GLU A 610 21.01 -28.55 0.52
C GLU A 610 21.71 -29.22 1.71
N ASN A 611 21.40 -28.78 2.93
CA ASN A 611 22.17 -29.11 4.13
C ASN A 611 21.34 -29.95 5.10
N GLY A 612 21.75 -29.94 6.38
CA GLY A 612 21.10 -30.69 7.45
C GLY A 612 21.38 -32.18 7.35
N ILE A 613 20.63 -32.98 8.11
CA ILE A 613 20.83 -34.43 8.17
C ILE A 613 20.48 -35.10 6.84
N TYR A 614 19.46 -34.57 6.14
CA TYR A 614 18.83 -35.25 5.02
C TYR A 614 19.45 -34.97 3.64
N HIS A 615 20.15 -33.86 3.46
CA HIS A 615 20.76 -33.47 2.18
C HIS A 615 19.84 -33.70 0.97
N ILE A 616 18.58 -33.24 1.06
CA ILE A 616 17.48 -33.63 0.16
C ILE A 616 17.83 -33.45 -1.33
N SER A 617 18.51 -32.35 -1.68
CA SER A 617 18.91 -32.05 -3.05
C SER A 617 19.88 -33.05 -3.69
N ASP A 618 20.57 -33.87 -2.89
CA ASP A 618 21.54 -34.86 -3.38
C ASP A 618 20.88 -36.11 -3.95
N TRP A 619 19.63 -36.39 -3.57
CA TRP A 619 18.98 -37.65 -3.94
C TRP A 619 17.54 -37.51 -4.46
N ALA A 620 16.78 -36.52 -4.01
CA ALA A 620 15.41 -36.32 -4.47
C ALA A 620 15.43 -35.72 -5.88
N ASP A 621 14.88 -36.42 -6.87
CA ASP A 621 14.70 -35.91 -8.24
C ASP A 621 13.72 -34.74 -8.25
N ILE A 622 12.66 -34.86 -7.46
CA ILE A 622 11.58 -33.89 -7.34
C ILE A 622 11.40 -33.48 -5.88
N VAL A 623 11.12 -32.19 -5.65
CA VAL A 623 10.60 -31.67 -4.37
C VAL A 623 9.37 -30.80 -4.62
N ASN A 624 8.65 -30.41 -3.58
CA ASN A 624 7.53 -29.49 -3.68
C ASN A 624 7.60 -28.30 -2.72
N ALA A 625 6.93 -27.21 -3.10
CA ALA A 625 6.90 -25.98 -2.30
C ALA A 625 5.54 -25.28 -2.33
N HIS A 626 5.14 -24.72 -1.19
CA HIS A 626 4.04 -23.77 -1.09
C HIS A 626 4.47 -22.42 -1.66
N THR A 627 3.54 -21.73 -2.31
CA THR A 627 3.80 -20.39 -2.87
C THR A 627 3.42 -19.25 -1.93
N VAL A 628 2.99 -19.58 -0.70
CA VAL A 628 2.61 -18.59 0.32
C VAL A 628 3.72 -17.57 0.63
N PRO A 629 5.03 -17.91 0.66
CA PRO A 629 6.08 -16.91 0.95
C PRO A 629 6.41 -15.99 -0.23
N GLY A 630 5.81 -16.21 -1.40
CA GLY A 630 6.13 -15.49 -2.64
C GLY A 630 7.27 -16.13 -3.44
N PRO A 631 7.68 -15.51 -4.57
CA PRO A 631 8.57 -16.14 -5.56
C PRO A 631 9.99 -16.43 -5.04
N GLY A 632 10.43 -15.75 -3.97
CA GLY A 632 11.75 -15.95 -3.39
C GLY A 632 12.01 -17.39 -2.93
N ILE A 633 10.98 -18.15 -2.57
CA ILE A 633 11.11 -19.58 -2.23
C ILE A 633 11.61 -20.40 -3.42
N ILE A 634 11.10 -20.09 -4.64
CA ILE A 634 11.52 -20.75 -5.87
C ILE A 634 12.96 -20.39 -6.18
N SER A 635 13.33 -19.11 -6.05
CA SER A 635 14.70 -18.65 -6.26
C SER A 635 15.70 -19.39 -5.36
N GLY A 636 15.40 -19.51 -4.06
CA GLY A 636 16.26 -20.19 -3.10
C GLY A 636 16.45 -21.69 -3.39
N LEU A 637 15.36 -22.40 -3.72
CA LEU A 637 15.43 -23.81 -4.11
C LEU A 637 16.15 -24.01 -5.45
N LYS A 638 15.93 -23.09 -6.40
CA LYS A 638 16.50 -23.12 -7.75
C LYS A 638 18.02 -22.99 -7.75
N GLU A 639 18.60 -22.18 -6.86
CA GLU A 639 20.05 -22.01 -6.73
C GLU A 639 20.79 -23.35 -6.53
N VAL A 640 20.16 -24.30 -5.83
CA VAL A 640 20.73 -25.62 -5.54
C VAL A 640 20.22 -26.65 -6.55
N GLY A 641 18.90 -26.72 -6.73
CA GLY A 641 18.26 -27.79 -7.48
C GLY A 641 18.55 -27.76 -8.98
N MET A 642 18.67 -26.57 -9.58
CA MET A 642 18.88 -26.45 -11.02
C MET A 642 20.23 -27.02 -11.46
N GLN A 643 21.29 -26.80 -10.67
CA GLN A 643 22.63 -27.33 -10.96
C GLN A 643 22.68 -28.86 -10.89
N LYS A 644 21.80 -29.45 -10.07
CA LYS A 644 21.66 -30.91 -9.89
C LYS A 644 20.58 -31.51 -10.82
N GLY A 645 20.01 -30.73 -11.74
CA GLY A 645 18.99 -31.16 -12.69
C GLY A 645 17.63 -31.52 -12.09
N ARG A 646 17.32 -31.01 -10.88
CA ARG A 646 16.11 -31.34 -10.12
C ARG A 646 14.87 -30.62 -10.64
N GLY A 647 13.70 -31.13 -10.29
CA GLY A 647 12.40 -30.52 -10.58
C GLY A 647 11.67 -30.03 -9.33
N LEU A 648 10.93 -28.92 -9.45
CA LEU A 648 10.06 -28.40 -8.40
C LEU A 648 8.58 -28.53 -8.79
N LEU A 649 7.75 -29.07 -7.90
CA LEU A 649 6.30 -29.00 -8.00
C LEU A 649 5.75 -27.91 -7.08
N LEU A 650 4.84 -27.07 -7.57
CA LEU A 650 4.16 -26.09 -6.71
C LEU A 650 2.85 -26.66 -6.17
N LEU A 651 2.57 -26.45 -4.89
CA LEU A 651 1.26 -26.76 -4.30
C LEU A 651 0.29 -25.63 -4.67
N ALA A 652 -0.39 -25.77 -5.80
CA ALA A 652 -1.30 -24.78 -6.37
C ALA A 652 -2.77 -25.01 -5.94
N GLU A 653 -3.14 -26.26 -5.68
CA GLU A 653 -4.37 -26.66 -4.99
C GLU A 653 -4.03 -27.74 -3.94
N MET A 654 -4.93 -27.98 -2.99
CA MET A 654 -4.77 -29.07 -2.02
C MET A 654 -6.05 -29.89 -1.85
N SER A 655 -5.89 -31.15 -1.47
CA SER A 655 -7.01 -32.09 -1.29
C SER A 655 -7.77 -32.01 0.05
N PRO A 656 -7.20 -31.54 1.18
CA PRO A 656 -7.95 -31.45 2.43
C PRO A 656 -9.09 -30.44 2.38
N GLU A 657 -10.17 -30.75 3.10
CA GLU A 657 -11.30 -29.83 3.31
C GLU A 657 -10.84 -28.54 4.01
N GLY A 658 -11.38 -27.40 3.58
CA GLY A 658 -11.06 -26.08 4.16
C GLY A 658 -9.69 -25.51 3.77
N ASN A 659 -9.02 -26.07 2.75
CA ASN A 659 -7.73 -25.54 2.29
C ASN A 659 -7.84 -24.12 1.72
N LEU A 660 -6.77 -23.33 1.91
CA LEU A 660 -6.69 -21.94 1.45
C LEU A 660 -6.04 -21.80 0.06
N ALA A 661 -5.66 -22.93 -0.56
CA ALA A 661 -5.00 -22.95 -1.86
C ALA A 661 -6.04 -22.89 -2.99
N THR A 662 -6.82 -21.83 -3.02
CA THR A 662 -7.95 -21.63 -3.94
C THR A 662 -7.91 -20.24 -4.60
N GLY A 663 -8.64 -20.06 -5.70
CA GLY A 663 -8.85 -18.76 -6.35
C GLY A 663 -7.54 -18.02 -6.68
N ASP A 664 -7.38 -16.83 -6.10
CA ASP A 664 -6.23 -15.94 -6.31
C ASP A 664 -4.89 -16.58 -5.88
N TYR A 665 -4.89 -17.44 -4.85
CA TYR A 665 -3.68 -18.16 -4.47
C TYR A 665 -3.22 -19.05 -5.63
N THR A 666 -4.12 -19.88 -6.15
CA THR A 666 -3.84 -20.79 -7.28
C THR A 666 -3.35 -20.00 -8.49
N GLN A 667 -4.03 -18.91 -8.87
CA GLN A 667 -3.61 -18.08 -10.01
C GLN A 667 -2.20 -17.51 -9.85
N LYS A 668 -1.82 -17.08 -8.63
CA LYS A 668 -0.46 -16.63 -8.35
C LYS A 668 0.55 -17.78 -8.42
N SER A 669 0.20 -18.97 -7.93
CA SER A 669 1.05 -20.16 -8.07
C SER A 669 1.29 -20.52 -9.53
N LEU A 670 0.26 -20.46 -10.38
CA LEU A 670 0.39 -20.70 -11.82
C LEU A 670 1.34 -19.70 -12.46
N LYS A 671 1.18 -18.41 -12.16
CA LYS A 671 2.05 -17.37 -12.69
C LYS A 671 3.51 -17.59 -12.28
N MET A 672 3.75 -17.94 -11.02
CA MET A 672 5.10 -18.25 -10.53
C MET A 672 5.72 -19.46 -11.24
N ALA A 673 4.94 -20.49 -11.57
CA ALA A 673 5.41 -21.62 -12.35
C ALA A 673 5.77 -21.21 -13.79
N GLU A 674 4.90 -20.44 -14.46
CA GLU A 674 5.15 -19.96 -15.82
C GLU A 674 6.41 -19.11 -15.92
N ASP A 675 6.70 -18.31 -14.89
CA ASP A 675 7.89 -17.46 -14.84
C ASP A 675 9.19 -18.26 -14.52
N ASN A 676 9.08 -19.54 -14.14
CA ASN A 676 10.21 -20.37 -13.69
C ASN A 676 10.22 -21.79 -14.34
N LYS A 677 9.80 -21.91 -15.61
CA LYS A 677 9.65 -23.18 -16.37
C LYS A 677 10.92 -24.03 -16.51
N ASP A 678 12.09 -23.45 -16.27
CA ASP A 678 13.36 -24.17 -16.30
C ASP A 678 13.59 -25.04 -15.05
N PHE A 679 12.93 -24.70 -13.94
CA PHE A 679 13.04 -25.42 -12.67
C PHE A 679 11.70 -25.96 -12.15
N VAL A 680 10.61 -25.23 -12.31
CA VAL A 680 9.26 -25.67 -11.96
C VAL A 680 8.74 -26.60 -13.05
N VAL A 681 8.51 -27.86 -12.69
CA VAL A 681 8.11 -28.93 -13.63
C VAL A 681 6.62 -29.24 -13.58
N GLY A 682 5.87 -28.67 -12.64
CA GLY A 682 4.44 -28.96 -12.51
C GLY A 682 3.84 -28.60 -11.17
N PHE A 683 2.72 -29.27 -10.85
CA PHE A 683 1.88 -28.95 -9.72
C PHE A 683 1.45 -30.17 -8.92
N ILE A 684 1.33 -29.98 -7.60
CA ILE A 684 0.37 -30.74 -6.79
C ILE A 684 -0.97 -30.01 -6.91
N THR A 685 -1.99 -30.71 -7.42
CA THR A 685 -3.28 -30.11 -7.80
C THR A 685 -4.41 -31.13 -7.74
N MET A 686 -5.67 -30.71 -7.90
CA MET A 686 -6.84 -31.60 -8.01
C MET A 686 -7.35 -31.73 -9.46
N LYS A 687 -6.84 -30.92 -10.37
CA LYS A 687 -7.17 -30.92 -11.81
C LYS A 687 -6.07 -30.25 -12.62
N LYS A 688 -6.11 -30.39 -13.94
CA LYS A 688 -5.27 -29.62 -14.86
C LYS A 688 -5.50 -28.12 -14.65
N LEU A 689 -4.40 -27.38 -14.46
CA LEU A 689 -4.45 -25.95 -14.19
C LEU A 689 -3.98 -25.08 -15.36
N LEU A 690 -3.11 -25.60 -16.22
CA LEU A 690 -2.57 -24.92 -17.39
C LEU A 690 -2.64 -25.81 -18.62
N ASP A 691 -2.87 -25.22 -19.79
CA ASP A 691 -2.85 -25.91 -21.07
C ASP A 691 -1.43 -26.14 -21.63
N ASP A 692 -0.42 -25.55 -21.00
CA ASP A 692 0.97 -25.77 -21.36
C ASP A 692 1.37 -27.24 -21.08
N PRO A 693 1.69 -28.02 -22.12
CA PRO A 693 1.95 -29.45 -21.99
C PRO A 693 3.28 -29.78 -21.29
N THR A 694 4.11 -28.77 -21.00
CA THR A 694 5.39 -28.96 -20.28
C THR A 694 5.23 -29.12 -18.77
N PHE A 695 4.09 -28.71 -18.20
CA PHE A 695 3.80 -28.90 -16.78
C PHE A 695 3.13 -30.25 -16.51
N ILE A 696 3.56 -30.90 -15.43
CA ILE A 696 3.06 -32.21 -14.99
C ILE A 696 2.12 -32.01 -13.79
N ASN A 697 0.90 -32.53 -13.87
CA ASN A 697 -0.09 -32.43 -12.80
C ASN A 697 -0.13 -33.73 -11.98
N MET A 698 0.20 -33.66 -10.68
CA MET A 698 0.11 -34.81 -9.78
C MET A 698 -1.00 -34.60 -8.74
N THR A 699 -1.92 -35.56 -8.67
CA THR A 699 -3.12 -35.44 -7.83
C THR A 699 -3.12 -36.49 -6.71
N PRO A 700 -3.05 -36.07 -5.43
CA PRO A 700 -3.25 -36.95 -4.29
C PRO A 700 -4.73 -37.19 -3.99
N GLY A 701 -5.01 -38.02 -2.99
CA GLY A 701 -6.40 -38.32 -2.61
C GLY A 701 -7.09 -39.20 -3.63
N VAL A 702 -6.45 -40.31 -4.01
CA VAL A 702 -6.99 -41.26 -5.00
C VAL A 702 -7.26 -42.62 -4.38
N LYS A 703 -8.44 -43.20 -4.65
CA LYS A 703 -8.83 -44.58 -4.33
C LYS A 703 -9.65 -45.18 -5.46
N LEU A 704 -9.68 -46.51 -5.60
CA LEU A 704 -10.53 -47.18 -6.59
C LEU A 704 -12.04 -46.96 -6.35
N VAL A 705 -12.43 -46.61 -5.12
CA VAL A 705 -13.81 -46.28 -4.74
C VAL A 705 -13.82 -44.90 -4.06
N SER A 706 -14.83 -44.09 -4.38
CA SER A 706 -15.02 -42.75 -3.78
C SER A 706 -15.30 -42.84 -2.28
N GLY A 707 -14.81 -41.87 -1.51
CA GLY A 707 -14.99 -41.79 -0.05
C GLY A 707 -14.14 -40.69 0.60
N GLY A 708 -14.08 -40.65 1.94
CA GLY A 708 -13.19 -39.77 2.70
C GLY A 708 -12.54 -40.50 3.88
N ASP A 709 -11.57 -39.87 4.55
CA ASP A 709 -11.08 -40.34 5.86
C ASP A 709 -11.59 -39.47 7.01
N GLY A 710 -11.46 -39.97 8.25
CA GLY A 710 -11.89 -39.25 9.46
C GLY A 710 -11.03 -38.02 9.83
N MET A 711 -10.09 -37.62 8.97
CA MET A 711 -9.19 -36.47 9.16
C MET A 711 -9.30 -35.45 8.02
N GLY A 712 -10.37 -35.49 7.22
CA GLY A 712 -10.68 -34.47 6.22
C GLY A 712 -10.10 -34.72 4.82
N GLN A 713 -9.50 -35.89 4.56
CA GLN A 713 -9.07 -36.29 3.21
C GLN A 713 -10.27 -36.71 2.35
N GLN A 714 -10.37 -36.19 1.13
CA GLN A 714 -11.34 -36.64 0.13
C GLN A 714 -10.66 -37.53 -0.93
N TYR A 715 -11.37 -38.59 -1.38
CA TYR A 715 -10.86 -39.54 -2.37
C TYR A 715 -11.65 -39.53 -3.68
N ASN A 716 -10.95 -39.39 -4.81
CA ASN A 716 -11.48 -39.53 -6.17
C ASN A 716 -10.96 -40.81 -6.85
N THR A 717 -11.66 -41.27 -7.89
CA THR A 717 -11.24 -42.44 -8.68
C THR A 717 -10.14 -42.10 -9.69
N PRO A 718 -9.30 -43.06 -10.11
CA PRO A 718 -8.30 -42.83 -11.16
C PRO A 718 -8.92 -42.30 -12.47
N GLU A 719 -10.10 -42.81 -12.86
CA GLU A 719 -10.83 -42.32 -14.04
C GLU A 719 -11.15 -40.83 -13.90
N LYS A 720 -11.80 -40.43 -12.81
CA LYS A 720 -12.15 -39.02 -12.59
C LYS A 720 -10.91 -38.12 -12.59
N VAL A 721 -9.83 -38.54 -11.95
CA VAL A 721 -8.62 -37.72 -11.81
C VAL A 721 -7.87 -37.56 -13.14
N ILE A 722 -7.68 -38.66 -13.87
CA ILE A 722 -6.86 -38.62 -15.09
C ILE A 722 -7.66 -38.16 -16.30
N LYS A 723 -8.91 -38.64 -16.46
CA LYS A 723 -9.75 -38.36 -17.63
C LYS A 723 -10.56 -37.09 -17.45
N ASP A 724 -11.40 -37.02 -16.42
CA ASP A 724 -12.35 -35.90 -16.26
C ASP A 724 -11.66 -34.63 -15.75
N GLN A 725 -10.65 -34.76 -14.90
CA GLN A 725 -9.88 -33.66 -14.32
C GLN A 725 -8.56 -33.41 -15.07
N GLU A 726 -8.28 -34.19 -16.12
CA GLU A 726 -7.10 -34.07 -16.99
C GLU A 726 -5.74 -34.07 -16.25
N SER A 727 -5.65 -34.66 -15.05
CA SER A 727 -4.36 -34.79 -14.32
C SER A 727 -3.42 -35.78 -15.01
N ASP A 728 -2.12 -35.70 -14.74
CA ASP A 728 -1.14 -36.61 -15.34
C ASP A 728 -0.88 -37.83 -14.50
N ILE A 729 -0.69 -37.66 -13.19
CA ILE A 729 -0.27 -38.72 -12.27
C ILE A 729 -1.23 -38.79 -11.08
N ILE A 730 -1.59 -40.01 -10.68
CA ILE A 730 -2.29 -40.28 -9.42
C ILE A 730 -1.30 -40.58 -8.30
N ILE A 731 -1.46 -39.97 -7.13
CA ILE A 731 -0.67 -40.27 -5.92
C ILE A 731 -1.53 -41.09 -4.95
N VAL A 732 -1.10 -42.32 -4.68
CA VAL A 732 -1.83 -43.28 -3.84
C VAL A 732 -0.94 -43.73 -2.67
N GLY A 733 -1.47 -43.66 -1.44
CA GLY A 733 -0.74 -44.06 -0.23
C GLY A 733 -1.14 -45.45 0.27
N ARG A 734 -1.52 -45.53 1.55
CA ARG A 734 -1.88 -46.75 2.30
C ARG A 734 -2.79 -47.74 1.58
N GLY A 735 -3.64 -47.26 0.66
CA GLY A 735 -4.52 -48.09 -0.15
C GLY A 735 -3.81 -49.14 -1.02
N ILE A 736 -2.49 -49.04 -1.23
CA ILE A 736 -1.70 -50.03 -1.98
C ILE A 736 -0.78 -50.81 -1.06
N TYR A 737 0.13 -50.16 -0.34
CA TYR A 737 1.20 -50.88 0.37
C TYR A 737 0.73 -51.60 1.65
N GLN A 738 -0.48 -51.31 2.15
CA GLN A 738 -1.09 -52.07 3.25
C GLN A 738 -2.08 -53.15 2.75
N ALA A 739 -2.25 -53.31 1.43
CA ALA A 739 -3.06 -54.38 0.88
C ALA A 739 -2.41 -55.75 1.12
N ALA A 740 -3.21 -56.82 1.12
CA ALA A 740 -2.70 -58.18 1.29
C ALA A 740 -1.70 -58.58 0.18
N ASP A 741 -1.90 -58.08 -1.04
CA ASP A 741 -0.95 -58.17 -2.14
C ASP A 741 -0.70 -56.76 -2.72
N PRO A 742 0.34 -56.05 -2.23
CA PRO A 742 0.64 -54.70 -2.68
C PRO A 742 0.97 -54.60 -4.17
N VAL A 743 1.56 -55.63 -4.77
CA VAL A 743 1.94 -55.61 -6.19
C VAL A 743 0.70 -55.75 -7.07
N ALA A 744 -0.18 -56.69 -6.74
CA ALA A 744 -1.45 -56.83 -7.45
C ALA A 744 -2.31 -55.57 -7.30
N GLU A 745 -2.33 -54.95 -6.12
CA GLU A 745 -3.09 -53.73 -5.91
C GLU A 745 -2.49 -52.54 -6.68
N ALA A 746 -1.16 -52.37 -6.68
CA ALA A 746 -0.48 -51.36 -7.50
C ALA A 746 -0.79 -51.51 -8.99
N LYS A 747 -0.82 -52.75 -9.51
CA LYS A 747 -1.21 -53.05 -10.89
C LYS A 747 -2.61 -52.56 -11.23
N LYS A 748 -3.58 -52.75 -10.33
CA LYS A 748 -4.95 -52.25 -10.54
C LYS A 748 -4.99 -50.73 -10.70
N TYR A 749 -4.28 -49.99 -9.83
CA TYR A 749 -4.21 -48.53 -9.94
C TYR A 749 -3.45 -48.07 -11.19
N ARG A 750 -2.35 -48.74 -11.53
CA ARG A 750 -1.57 -48.46 -12.76
C ARG A 750 -2.44 -48.67 -14.00
N GLU A 751 -3.13 -49.79 -14.10
CA GLU A 751 -4.02 -50.12 -15.22
C GLU A 751 -5.20 -49.16 -15.30
N ALA A 752 -5.83 -48.81 -14.17
CA ALA A 752 -6.93 -47.86 -14.13
C ALA A 752 -6.48 -46.45 -14.57
N GLY A 753 -5.35 -45.97 -14.05
CA GLY A 753 -4.78 -44.67 -14.42
C GLY A 753 -4.35 -44.62 -15.89
N TRP A 754 -3.70 -45.67 -16.38
CA TRP A 754 -3.26 -45.74 -17.77
C TRP A 754 -4.42 -45.88 -18.75
N LYS A 755 -5.44 -46.67 -18.40
CA LYS A 755 -6.67 -46.78 -19.19
C LYS A 755 -7.38 -45.43 -19.29
N ALA A 756 -7.55 -44.73 -18.18
CA ALA A 756 -8.16 -43.40 -18.15
C ALA A 756 -7.37 -42.38 -19.00
N TYR A 757 -6.04 -42.48 -18.98
CA TYR A 757 -5.17 -41.68 -19.84
C TYR A 757 -5.39 -41.97 -21.33
N MET A 758 -5.42 -43.25 -21.72
CA MET A 758 -5.67 -43.66 -23.11
C MET A 758 -7.08 -43.30 -23.59
N GLU A 759 -8.07 -43.27 -22.70
CA GLU A 759 -9.43 -42.81 -23.02
C GLU A 759 -9.54 -41.28 -23.14
N ARG A 760 -8.63 -40.53 -22.51
CA ARG A 760 -8.56 -39.07 -22.61
C ARG A 760 -7.92 -38.61 -23.92
N LEU A 761 -6.85 -39.30 -24.35
CA LEU A 761 -6.16 -39.06 -25.62
C LEU A 761 -7.08 -39.34 -26.82
#